data_AF-A0A953QZR7-F1
#
_entry.id   AF-A0A953QZR7-F1
#
_cell.length_a   1.000
_cell.length_b   1.000
_cell.length_c   1.000
_cell.angle_alpha   90.00
_cell.angle_beta   90.00
_cell.angle_gamma   90.00
#
_symmetry.space_group_name_H-M   'P 1'
#
loop_
_entity.id
_entity.type
_entity.pdbx_description
1 polymer ?
#
loop_
_entity_poly.entity_id
_entity_poly.type
_entity_poly.pdbx_seq_one_letter_code
_entity_poly.pdbx_strand_id
1 'polypeptide(L)'
;MTRLGMGRRPRRKSLLMQASLVNVAVMVAAAVSITALVLVAERSTLSQQLNLRAQGSAEFLASQCDFPLLIGDRAELGRIARSAATNEDVLYVVVADEAGRTVAEAGRASPAGNSNQALPPHIEVRRTIQESGAKGLLDWESDRTRVRQLGSVRVGFSMQKQRAQFVRTARDVLLVGALALCVVLLVQYTQLRRLLRPLARLVNFTGRVAQGDLQQRAPLGSWNEVDELAKAFNDMVAQLDASRRELLELVEKAREASRLKSQFVANMSHEIRTPMNGIMGMTELALDTPLDAVQREYLAAVMESAGSLMAVINDVLDFSKIEAGKMDLDPRPFAVAELLDLAVRGLALRAHQKKLELILEIQPDVPLQVLGDANRLRQVLANLLGNAIKFTERGEVLVQVSRTPEPPGEEPPGQELHFLVEDTGIGIPADKLGSIFDSFTQADGSTTRFYGGTGLGLAIASKLTQLMGGRIWVESEVGKGSRFHFTARFGHVETERGQSASGARGMLKGMRVLAVDDNRINRRVVAEMLAAEGVDAQVAESGPQALELLRRAELEQRPFQLAILDAQMPGMDGFMLAERILQDEQWRRPVVMMLSSSDLRSDIPRCRQLGIVCHVTKPVSRTALRESMLRALGDAPAERVAGGRDLSKSLRQLSILLAEDNFVNQKLAVTLLEKRGHRVTIAGNGREAVEAAEAKRFDVVLMDVQMPEMDGWTATEAIRKQEQGSGGRVPILALTAHAMKDYENRCYAAGMDGFVSKPFQPAQLYKAVESAADPSDSV
;
A
#
# COMPACT_ATOMS: atom_id res chain seq x y z
N MET A 1 -4.33 14.20 -1.47
CA MET A 1 -5.30 14.80 -0.53
C MET A 1 -4.66 15.98 0.21
N THR A 2 -5.26 17.16 0.02
CA THR A 2 -5.31 18.34 0.90
C THR A 2 -4.02 18.87 1.57
N ARG A 3 -3.49 19.95 0.98
CA ARG A 3 -2.74 21.01 1.69
C ARG A 3 -3.65 21.64 2.75
N LEU A 4 -3.37 21.40 4.03
CA LEU A 4 -4.01 22.12 5.14
C LEU A 4 -3.15 23.33 5.51
N GLY A 5 -3.74 24.52 5.34
CA GLY A 5 -3.14 25.80 5.64
C GLY A 5 -2.84 25.96 7.13
N MET A 6 -1.58 26.22 7.45
CA MET A 6 -1.20 26.72 8.77
C MET A 6 -1.56 28.20 8.86
N GLY A 7 -2.63 28.50 9.60
CA GLY A 7 -2.96 29.84 10.05
C GLY A 7 -1.80 30.45 10.86
N ARG A 8 -1.39 31.67 10.47
CA ARG A 8 -0.44 32.50 11.23
C ARG A 8 -1.02 32.79 12.62
N ARG A 9 -0.58 32.05 13.64
CA ARG A 9 -0.82 32.42 15.04
C ARG A 9 -0.12 33.75 15.34
N PRO A 10 -0.77 34.70 16.05
CA PRO A 10 -0.14 35.97 16.42
C PRO A 10 1.10 35.69 17.28
N ARG A 11 2.22 36.34 16.96
CA ARG A 11 3.47 36.29 17.74
C ARG A 11 3.15 36.71 19.17
N ARG A 12 2.94 35.74 20.07
CA ARG A 12 2.94 35.99 21.52
C ARG A 12 4.25 36.68 21.83
N LYS A 13 4.19 37.94 22.27
CA LYS A 13 5.36 38.66 22.78
C LYS A 13 6.00 37.75 23.83
N SER A 14 7.28 37.41 23.64
CA SER A 14 8.00 36.51 24.54
C SER A 14 7.83 37.00 25.98
N LEU A 15 7.49 36.10 26.91
CA LEU A 15 7.39 36.38 28.35
C LEU A 15 8.63 37.13 28.87
N LEU A 16 9.78 36.91 28.23
CA LEU A 16 11.05 37.56 28.55
C LEU A 16 11.06 39.05 28.18
N MET A 17 10.35 39.47 27.14
CA MET A 17 10.22 40.88 26.77
C MET A 17 9.34 41.64 27.77
N GLN A 18 8.33 40.96 28.33
CA GLN A 18 7.51 41.50 29.41
C GLN A 18 8.32 41.59 30.71
N ALA A 19 9.06 40.54 31.08
CA ALA A 19 9.93 40.55 32.26
C ALA A 19 11.04 41.62 32.17
N SER A 20 11.66 41.81 31.01
CA SER A 20 12.68 42.85 30.81
C SER A 20 12.09 44.26 30.93
N LEU A 21 10.89 44.49 30.39
CA LEU A 21 10.20 45.79 30.50
C LEU A 21 9.89 46.13 31.96
N VAL A 22 9.40 45.15 32.73
CA VAL A 22 9.13 45.33 34.16
C VAL A 22 10.42 45.63 34.92
N ASN A 23 11.50 44.87 34.69
CA ASN A 23 12.78 45.11 35.36
C ASN A 23 13.39 46.48 35.02
N VAL A 24 13.32 46.91 33.76
CA VAL A 24 13.77 48.26 33.37
C VAL A 24 12.92 49.33 34.07
N ALA A 25 11.60 49.17 34.11
CA ALA A 25 10.72 50.10 34.79
C ALA A 25 11.02 50.20 36.30
N VAL A 26 11.25 49.07 36.97
CA VAL A 26 11.61 49.01 38.39
C VAL A 26 12.96 49.70 38.64
N MET A 27 13.97 49.45 37.80
CA MET A 27 15.29 50.09 37.95
C MET A 27 15.25 51.59 37.73
N VAL A 28 14.51 52.06 36.72
CA VAL A 28 14.32 53.50 36.48
C VAL A 28 13.59 54.13 37.66
N ALA A 29 12.52 53.51 38.17
CA ALA A 29 11.79 54.00 39.34
C ALA A 29 12.67 54.06 40.60
N ALA A 30 13.50 53.05 40.84
CA ALA A 30 14.46 53.03 41.95
C ALA A 30 15.53 54.13 41.81
N ALA A 31 16.10 54.30 40.61
CA ALA A 31 17.10 55.33 40.34
C ALA A 31 16.53 56.75 40.54
N VAL A 32 15.31 57.00 40.06
CA VAL A 32 14.60 58.28 40.27
C VAL A 32 14.35 58.51 41.76
N SER A 33 13.90 57.48 42.49
CA SER A 33 13.62 57.59 43.93
C SER A 33 14.88 57.89 44.76
N ILE A 34 15.99 57.19 44.47
CA ILE A 34 17.28 57.43 45.14
C ILE A 34 17.80 58.83 44.84
N THR A 35 17.73 59.26 43.58
CA THR A 35 18.17 60.61 43.16
C THR A 35 17.36 61.69 43.86
N ALA A 36 16.03 61.53 43.93
CA ALA A 36 15.15 62.44 44.65
C ALA A 36 15.50 62.51 46.14
N LEU A 37 15.75 61.36 46.79
CA LEU A 37 16.13 61.30 48.20
C LEU A 37 17.44 62.04 48.48
N VAL A 38 18.46 61.85 47.64
CA VAL A 38 19.76 62.53 47.77
C VAL A 38 19.60 64.06 47.63
N LEU A 39 18.83 64.52 46.65
CA LEU A 39 18.59 65.96 46.46
C LEU A 39 17.84 66.59 47.64
N VAL A 40 16.87 65.88 48.22
CA VAL A 40 16.15 66.32 49.41
C VAL A 40 17.08 66.38 50.63
N ALA A 41 17.91 65.37 50.83
CA ALA A 41 18.89 65.33 51.91
C ALA A 41 19.89 66.49 51.80
N GLU A 42 20.46 66.71 50.61
CA GLU A 42 21.44 67.77 50.36
C GLU A 42 20.85 69.17 50.61
N ARG A 43 19.60 69.39 50.16
CA ARG A 43 18.86 70.64 50.44
C ARG A 43 18.71 70.87 51.94
N SER A 44 18.37 69.83 52.70
CA SER A 44 18.22 69.90 54.15
C SER A 44 19.56 70.25 54.83
N THR A 45 20.64 69.55 54.48
CA THR A 45 21.98 69.76 55.04
C THR A 45 22.49 71.19 54.81
N LEU A 46 22.37 71.69 53.57
CA LEU A 46 22.79 73.05 53.23
C LEU A 46 21.98 74.10 54.01
N SER A 47 20.67 73.87 54.21
CA SER A 47 19.82 74.79 54.97
C SER A 47 20.17 74.82 56.46
N GLN A 48 20.51 73.67 57.05
CA GLN A 48 20.97 73.59 58.43
C GLN A 48 22.32 74.29 58.63
N GLN A 49 23.27 74.10 57.71
CA GLN A 49 24.58 74.76 57.76
C GLN A 49 24.46 76.27 57.69
N LEU A 50 23.61 76.81 56.80
CA LEU A 50 23.40 78.26 56.71
C LEU A 50 22.78 78.80 58.01
N ASN A 51 21.81 78.11 58.59
CA ASN A 51 21.17 78.52 59.84
C ASN A 51 22.15 78.51 61.02
N LEU A 52 22.98 77.47 61.16
CA LEU A 52 24.01 77.39 62.20
C LEU A 52 25.06 78.50 62.07
N ARG A 53 25.52 78.81 60.85
CA ARG A 53 26.44 79.92 60.60
C ARG A 53 25.81 81.28 60.93
N ALA A 54 24.55 81.47 60.56
CA ALA A 54 23.82 82.70 60.86
C ALA A 54 23.62 82.87 62.38
N GLN A 55 23.30 81.79 63.09
CA GLN A 55 23.20 81.78 64.56
C GLN A 55 24.55 82.07 65.24
N GLY A 56 25.62 81.37 64.86
CA GLY A 56 26.94 81.58 65.44
C GLY A 56 27.47 83.01 65.19
N SER A 57 27.22 83.57 64.01
CA SER A 57 27.57 84.96 63.71
C SER A 57 26.75 85.96 64.52
N ALA A 58 25.44 85.71 64.71
CA ALA A 58 24.59 86.57 65.52
C ALA A 58 24.97 86.50 67.01
N GLU A 59 25.38 85.33 67.53
CA GLU A 59 25.87 85.15 68.91
C GLU A 59 27.23 85.81 69.13
N PHE A 60 28.16 85.65 68.18
CA PHE A 60 29.45 86.34 68.22
C PHE A 60 29.27 87.86 68.19
N LEU A 61 28.37 88.38 67.36
CA LEU A 61 28.09 89.82 67.32
C LEU A 61 27.38 90.30 68.58
N ALA A 62 26.47 89.51 69.13
CA ALA A 62 25.81 89.82 70.38
C ALA A 62 26.80 89.97 71.55
N SER A 63 27.80 89.08 71.65
CA SER A 63 28.82 89.16 72.70
C SER A 63 29.79 90.33 72.52
N GLN A 64 30.17 90.65 71.28
CA GLN A 64 31.04 91.81 71.00
C GLN A 64 30.34 93.16 71.23
N CYS A 65 29.01 93.21 71.03
CA CYS A 65 28.22 94.44 71.22
C CYS A 65 27.78 94.67 72.67
N ASP A 66 27.95 93.71 73.57
CA ASP A 66 27.49 93.77 74.98
C ASP A 66 28.03 95.01 75.71
N PHE A 67 29.36 95.18 75.72
CA PHE A 67 30.01 96.29 76.39
C PHE A 67 29.81 97.65 75.69
N PRO A 68 29.92 97.78 74.35
CA PRO A 68 29.63 99.04 73.66
C PRO A 68 28.17 99.52 73.78
N LEU A 69 27.20 98.61 73.89
CA LEU A 69 25.79 98.97 74.16
C LEU A 69 25.60 99.49 75.59
N LEU A 70 26.29 98.91 76.56
CA LEU A 70 26.22 99.33 77.96
C LEU A 70 26.69 100.77 78.16
N ILE A 71 27.72 101.18 77.42
CA ILE A 71 28.34 102.53 77.52
C ILE A 71 27.74 103.52 76.51
N GLY A 72 26.94 103.03 75.54
CA GLY A 72 26.31 103.86 74.52
C GLY A 72 27.24 104.33 73.40
N ASP A 73 28.35 103.62 73.15
CA ASP A 73 29.33 103.97 72.12
C ASP A 73 28.84 103.56 70.72
N ARG A 74 28.17 104.51 70.05
CA ARG A 74 27.68 104.31 68.68
C ARG A 74 28.79 104.18 67.65
N ALA A 75 29.97 104.77 67.87
CA ALA A 75 31.07 104.70 66.92
C ALA A 75 31.65 103.29 66.89
N GLU A 76 31.79 102.68 68.07
CA GLU A 76 32.28 101.31 68.24
C GLU A 76 31.27 100.26 67.75
N LEU A 77 29.98 100.41 68.07
CA LEU A 77 28.91 99.55 67.54
C LEU A 77 28.84 99.61 66.00
N GLY A 78 29.02 100.80 65.42
CA GLY A 78 29.11 100.98 63.98
C GLY A 78 30.34 100.31 63.36
N ARG A 79 31.47 100.27 64.08
CA ARG A 79 32.70 99.58 63.65
C ARG A 79 32.51 98.06 63.67
N ILE A 80 31.93 97.51 64.73
CA ILE A 80 31.62 96.07 64.85
C ILE A 80 30.64 95.63 63.76
N ALA A 81 29.55 96.39 63.54
CA ALA A 81 28.59 96.11 62.48
C ALA A 81 29.24 96.13 61.08
N ARG A 82 30.08 97.14 60.78
CA ARG A 82 30.80 97.22 59.50
C ARG A 82 31.79 96.07 59.33
N SER A 83 32.52 95.70 60.38
CA SER A 83 33.48 94.59 60.35
C SER A 83 32.83 93.22 60.18
N ALA A 84 31.56 93.07 60.55
CA ALA A 84 30.81 91.84 60.31
C ALA A 84 30.15 91.82 58.93
N ALA A 85 29.70 92.98 58.46
CA ALA A 85 29.13 93.16 57.12
C ALA A 85 30.16 93.04 55.98
N THR A 86 31.46 93.03 56.27
CA THR A 86 32.50 92.70 55.27
C THR A 86 32.51 91.21 54.91
N ASN A 87 31.96 90.33 55.76
CA ASN A 87 31.84 88.90 55.44
C ASN A 87 30.88 88.71 54.26
N GLU A 88 31.32 87.98 53.22
CA GLU A 88 30.56 87.81 51.97
C GLU A 88 29.17 87.22 52.15
N ASP A 89 28.99 86.38 53.18
CA ASP A 89 27.73 85.69 53.42
C ASP A 89 26.71 86.57 54.18
N VAL A 90 27.16 87.68 54.79
CA VAL A 90 26.34 88.60 55.58
C VAL A 90 25.79 89.71 54.67
N LEU A 91 24.47 89.74 54.51
CA LEU A 91 23.74 90.73 53.74
C LEU A 91 23.60 92.05 54.52
N TYR A 92 23.29 91.95 55.82
CA TYR A 92 23.17 93.10 56.72
C TYR A 92 23.31 92.70 58.19
N VAL A 93 23.72 93.66 59.01
CA VAL A 93 23.77 93.60 60.47
C VAL A 93 23.08 94.85 61.02
N VAL A 94 22.10 94.66 61.89
CA VAL A 94 21.37 95.73 62.56
C VAL A 94 21.48 95.52 64.06
N VAL A 95 22.03 96.49 64.76
CA VAL A 95 22.07 96.53 66.23
C VAL A 95 21.06 97.55 66.70
N ALA A 96 20.12 97.11 67.54
CA ALA A 96 19.07 97.93 68.12
C ALA A 96 19.23 98.04 69.65
N ASP A 97 18.86 99.18 70.22
CA ASP A 97 18.88 99.44 71.66
C ASP A 97 17.71 98.75 72.40
N GLU A 98 17.65 98.96 73.72
CA GLU A 98 16.57 98.50 74.62
C GLU A 98 15.17 98.96 74.14
N ALA A 99 15.06 100.12 73.46
CA ALA A 99 13.81 100.64 72.89
C ALA A 99 13.51 100.11 71.48
N GLY A 100 14.37 99.24 70.93
CA GLY A 100 14.24 98.67 69.58
C GLY A 100 14.63 99.63 68.45
N ARG A 101 15.24 100.78 68.76
CA ARG A 101 15.70 101.74 67.75
C ARG A 101 17.06 101.32 67.22
N THR A 102 17.25 101.39 65.91
CA THR A 102 18.53 101.05 65.27
C THR A 102 19.62 102.03 65.70
N VAL A 103 20.66 101.50 66.35
CA VAL A 103 21.81 102.26 66.85
C VAL A 103 22.98 102.18 65.88
N ALA A 104 23.16 101.02 65.26
CA ALA A 104 24.16 100.78 64.24
C ALA A 104 23.60 99.84 63.17
N GLU A 105 23.87 100.16 61.91
CA GLU A 105 23.50 99.34 60.77
C GLU A 105 24.64 99.34 59.76
N ALA A 106 24.96 98.16 59.25
CA ALA A 106 25.94 97.99 58.19
C ALA A 106 25.58 96.77 57.35
N GLY A 107 25.71 96.90 56.03
CA GLY A 107 25.28 95.84 55.12
C GLY A 107 25.34 96.27 53.66
N ARG A 108 25.26 95.27 52.78
CA ARG A 108 25.09 95.48 51.33
C ARG A 108 23.63 95.77 50.96
N ALA A 109 22.70 95.46 51.85
CA ALA A 109 21.29 95.86 51.78
C ALA A 109 20.84 96.36 53.17
N SER A 110 19.84 97.23 53.23
CA SER A 110 19.34 97.80 54.48
C SER A 110 17.86 97.44 54.68
N PRO A 111 17.47 96.79 55.79
CA PRO A 111 16.05 96.57 56.11
C PRO A 111 15.32 97.83 56.60
N ALA A 112 16.03 98.92 56.95
CA ALA A 112 15.43 100.14 57.51
C ALA A 112 15.30 101.31 56.50
N GLY A 113 15.76 101.14 55.25
CA GLY A 113 15.69 102.17 54.21
C GLY A 113 14.39 102.17 53.41
N ASN A 114 13.87 103.36 53.10
CA ASN A 114 12.68 103.64 52.27
C ASN A 114 12.89 103.31 50.76
N SER A 115 13.61 102.24 50.42
CA SER A 115 13.85 101.82 49.03
C SER A 115 12.97 100.62 48.66
N ASN A 116 12.24 100.75 47.54
CA ASN A 116 11.32 99.76 46.99
C ASN A 116 12.02 98.51 46.40
N GLN A 117 13.21 98.14 46.90
CA GLN A 117 13.98 96.99 46.46
C GLN A 117 13.70 95.79 47.36
N ALA A 118 13.10 94.74 46.80
CA ALA A 118 12.90 93.48 47.51
C ALA A 118 14.26 92.88 47.92
N LEU A 119 14.42 92.60 49.22
CA LEU A 119 15.62 91.95 49.73
C LEU A 119 15.83 90.60 49.03
N PRO A 120 17.07 90.27 48.60
CA PRO A 120 17.40 88.93 48.13
C PRO A 120 16.97 87.88 49.16
N PRO A 121 16.63 86.64 48.74
CA PRO A 121 16.26 85.58 49.67
C PRO A 121 17.38 85.37 50.70
N HIS A 122 17.04 85.56 51.96
CA HIS A 122 17.98 85.56 53.08
C HIS A 122 17.39 84.84 54.28
N ILE A 123 18.26 84.42 55.20
CA ILE A 123 17.86 83.99 56.55
C ILE A 123 18.17 85.16 57.49
N GLU A 124 17.19 85.61 58.25
CA GLU A 124 17.38 86.58 59.33
C GLU A 124 17.44 85.84 60.66
N VAL A 125 18.51 86.06 61.42
CA VAL A 125 18.63 85.58 62.79
C VAL A 125 18.71 86.78 63.73
N ARG A 126 17.82 86.80 64.74
CA ARG A 126 17.82 87.80 65.80
C ARG A 126 18.37 87.18 67.09
N ARG A 127 19.32 87.86 67.71
CA ARG A 127 19.83 87.54 69.05
C ARG A 127 19.66 88.74 69.96
N THR A 128 19.14 88.47 71.15
CA THR A 128 18.94 89.47 72.19
C THR A 128 20.20 89.55 73.04
N ILE A 129 20.67 90.77 73.31
CA ILE A 129 21.82 91.02 74.19
C ILE A 129 21.27 91.28 75.58
N GLN A 130 21.77 90.52 76.54
CA GLN A 130 21.40 90.59 77.95
C GLN A 130 22.63 90.97 78.75
N GLU A 131 22.44 91.86 79.72
CA GLU A 131 23.50 92.25 80.64
C GLU A 131 24.03 91.00 81.36
N SER A 132 25.27 90.62 81.05
CA SER A 132 25.99 89.59 81.80
C SER A 132 26.38 90.17 83.15
N GLY A 133 25.42 90.20 84.08
CA GLY A 133 25.73 90.37 85.48
C GLY A 133 26.72 89.29 85.88
N ALA A 134 27.92 89.70 86.33
CA ALA A 134 28.97 88.83 86.82
C ALA A 134 28.39 87.85 87.84
N LYS A 135 28.05 86.64 87.38
CA LYS A 135 27.37 85.63 88.18
C LYS A 135 28.42 84.67 88.71
N GLY A 136 28.84 84.93 89.95
CA GLY A 136 29.51 84.01 90.88
C GLY A 136 31.03 83.99 90.75
N LEU A 137 31.85 84.48 91.69
CA LEU A 137 31.70 84.78 93.13
C LEU A 137 30.58 85.79 93.46
N LEU A 138 29.53 85.51 94.26
CA LEU A 138 29.41 84.87 95.59
C LEU A 138 30.37 85.45 96.65
N ASP A 139 29.93 86.08 97.76
CA ASP A 139 28.55 86.44 98.14
C ASP A 139 28.47 87.29 99.43
N TRP A 140 27.50 88.22 99.47
CA TRP A 140 26.43 88.25 100.47
C TRP A 140 25.25 89.11 99.96
N GLU A 141 24.15 88.38 99.74
CA GLU A 141 22.72 88.71 99.81
C GLU A 141 22.05 89.86 99.01
N SER A 142 21.14 89.38 98.15
CA SER A 142 19.72 89.74 98.03
C SER A 142 19.27 90.27 96.66
N ASP A 143 18.45 89.41 96.05
CA ASP A 143 17.16 89.71 95.40
C ASP A 143 17.11 90.55 94.11
N ARG A 144 16.58 89.92 93.05
CA ARG A 144 16.15 90.52 91.77
C ARG A 144 17.18 91.29 90.95
N THR A 145 18.21 90.62 90.43
CA THR A 145 18.81 91.10 89.16
C THR A 145 17.88 90.73 88.01
N ARG A 146 16.95 91.65 87.69
CA ARG A 146 16.31 91.70 86.36
C ARG A 146 17.45 91.69 85.35
N VAL A 147 17.56 90.62 84.57
CA VAL A 147 18.50 90.58 83.44
C VAL A 147 18.07 91.70 82.50
N ARG A 148 18.81 92.82 82.53
CA ARG A 148 18.47 93.98 81.73
C ARG A 148 18.78 93.65 80.28
N GLN A 149 17.78 93.77 79.42
CA GLN A 149 17.97 93.59 77.98
C GLN A 149 18.62 94.85 77.43
N LEU A 150 19.87 94.76 77.02
CA LEU A 150 20.63 95.92 76.54
C LEU A 150 20.28 96.27 75.09
N GLY A 151 19.87 95.27 74.30
CA GLY A 151 19.51 95.47 72.90
C GLY A 151 19.27 94.17 72.14
N SER A 152 19.25 94.24 70.81
CA SER A 152 19.25 93.05 69.95
C SER A 152 20.05 93.25 68.68
N VAL A 153 20.72 92.19 68.23
CA VAL A 153 21.42 92.13 66.94
C VAL A 153 20.61 91.28 65.98
N ARG A 154 20.39 91.79 64.77
CA ARG A 154 19.77 91.08 63.65
C ARG A 154 20.79 90.94 62.55
N VAL A 155 20.98 89.72 62.06
CA VAL A 155 21.92 89.42 60.98
C VAL A 155 21.17 88.73 59.86
N GLY A 156 21.20 89.32 58.67
CA GLY A 156 20.68 88.72 57.45
C GLY A 156 21.80 88.01 56.67
N PHE A 157 21.63 86.73 56.35
CA PHE A 157 22.57 85.95 55.53
C PHE A 157 22.02 85.67 54.12
N SER A 158 22.83 85.89 53.08
CA SER A 158 22.40 85.68 51.68
C SER A 158 22.29 84.19 51.32
N MET A 159 21.16 83.77 50.74
CA MET A 159 21.00 82.41 50.20
C MET A 159 21.60 82.20 48.81
N GLN A 160 22.15 83.24 48.16
CA GLN A 160 22.55 83.16 46.74
C GLN A 160 23.67 82.14 46.50
N LYS A 161 24.69 82.12 47.37
CA LYS A 161 25.81 81.17 47.32
C LYS A 161 25.34 79.73 47.56
N GLN A 162 24.44 79.53 48.53
CA GLN A 162 23.84 78.23 48.82
C GLN A 162 22.98 77.71 47.66
N ARG A 163 22.18 78.57 47.03
CA ARG A 163 21.39 78.20 45.83
C ARG A 163 22.28 77.82 44.66
N ALA A 164 23.34 78.59 44.40
CA ALA A 164 24.29 78.27 43.34
C ALA A 164 25.01 76.94 43.60
N GLN A 165 25.39 76.68 44.85
CA GLN A 165 25.98 75.41 45.27
C GLN A 165 25.00 74.25 45.10
N PHE A 166 23.75 74.40 45.54
CA PHE A 166 22.71 73.38 45.36
C PHE A 166 22.47 73.05 43.88
N VAL A 167 22.40 74.06 43.00
CA VAL A 167 22.21 73.83 41.55
C VAL A 167 23.40 73.08 40.96
N ARG A 168 24.64 73.41 41.37
CA ARG A 168 25.84 72.69 40.92
C ARG A 168 25.81 71.23 41.39
N THR A 169 25.59 70.98 42.68
CA THR A 169 25.50 69.62 43.22
C THR A 169 24.36 68.84 42.58
N ALA A 170 23.20 69.46 42.38
CA ALA A 170 22.05 68.80 41.75
C ALA A 170 22.34 68.39 40.30
N ARG A 171 23.00 69.25 39.53
CA ARG A 171 23.46 68.91 38.17
C ARG A 171 24.42 67.73 38.18
N ASP A 172 25.40 67.75 39.09
CA ASP A 172 26.43 66.70 39.14
C ASP A 172 25.82 65.34 39.59
N VAL A 173 24.91 65.35 40.57
CA VAL A 173 24.14 64.16 41.00
C VAL A 173 23.28 63.60 39.86
N LEU A 174 22.59 64.45 39.09
CA LEU A 174 21.79 64.02 37.93
C LEU A 174 22.66 63.42 36.81
N LEU A 175 23.82 64.01 36.51
CA LEU A 175 24.74 63.49 35.50
C LEU A 175 25.32 62.13 35.91
N VAL A 176 25.78 62.00 37.15
CA VAL A 176 26.31 60.73 37.69
C VAL A 176 25.21 59.66 37.75
N GLY A 177 24.00 60.03 38.19
CA GLY A 177 22.85 59.12 38.23
C GLY A 177 22.44 58.62 36.84
N ALA A 178 22.41 59.50 35.84
CA ALA A 178 22.13 59.14 34.45
C ALA A 178 23.21 58.20 33.87
N LEU A 179 24.49 58.48 34.12
CA LEU A 179 25.59 57.63 33.70
C LEU A 179 25.50 56.23 34.33
N ALA A 180 25.26 56.16 35.64
CA ALA A 180 25.08 54.90 36.35
C ALA A 180 23.90 54.09 35.79
N LEU A 181 22.76 54.72 35.53
CA LEU A 181 21.59 54.08 34.93
C LEU A 181 21.92 53.53 33.53
N CYS A 182 22.64 54.27 32.69
CA CYS A 182 23.07 53.81 31.38
C CYS A 182 23.98 52.58 31.46
N VAL A 183 24.93 52.55 32.42
CA VAL A 183 25.81 51.40 32.65
C VAL A 183 25.00 50.17 33.09
N VAL A 184 24.07 50.34 34.03
CA VAL A 184 23.21 49.25 34.51
C VAL A 184 22.36 48.68 33.37
N LEU A 185 21.73 49.55 32.57
CA LEU A 185 20.93 49.13 31.41
C LEU A 185 21.79 48.42 30.35
N LEU A 186 23.01 48.89 30.11
CA LEU A 186 23.95 48.24 29.19
C LEU A 186 24.35 46.85 29.70
N VAL A 187 24.71 46.72 30.98
CA VAL A 187 25.03 45.43 31.60
C VAL A 187 23.84 44.47 31.50
N GLN A 188 22.64 44.92 31.86
CA GLN A 188 21.43 44.10 31.75
C GLN A 188 21.16 43.65 30.31
N TYR A 189 21.30 44.56 29.34
CA TYR A 189 21.13 44.25 27.94
C TYR A 189 22.13 43.21 27.43
N THR A 190 23.41 43.33 27.82
CA THR A 190 24.45 42.36 27.46
C THR A 190 24.19 40.99 28.08
N GLN A 191 23.78 40.91 29.35
CA GLN A 191 23.40 39.66 29.99
C GLN A 191 22.19 39.00 29.32
N LEU A 192 21.14 39.77 29.05
CA LEU A 192 19.94 39.25 28.40
C LEU A 192 20.24 38.71 26.99
N ARG A 193 21.06 39.42 26.22
CA ARG A 193 21.52 38.95 24.90
C ARG A 193 22.38 37.70 24.98
N ARG A 194 23.20 37.55 26.02
CA ARG A 194 24.02 36.36 26.24
C ARG A 194 23.16 35.11 26.51
N LEU A 195 22.05 35.24 27.23
CA LEU A 195 21.11 34.14 27.51
C LEU A 195 20.19 33.80 26.33
N LEU A 196 19.69 34.80 25.60
CA LEU A 196 18.69 34.59 24.54
C LEU A 196 19.28 33.98 23.25
N ARG A 197 20.54 34.29 22.92
CA ARG A 197 21.17 33.83 21.68
C ARG A 197 21.32 32.29 21.60
N PRO A 198 21.79 31.59 22.64
CA PRO A 198 21.82 30.12 22.66
C PRO A 198 20.42 29.48 22.51
N LEU A 199 19.43 29.95 23.26
CA LEU A 199 18.07 29.42 23.21
C LEU A 199 17.42 29.55 21.83
N ALA A 200 17.57 30.72 21.18
CA ALA A 200 17.06 30.91 19.83
C ALA A 200 17.71 29.95 18.81
N ARG A 201 19.02 29.69 18.96
CA ARG A 201 19.73 28.70 18.14
C ARG A 201 19.22 27.28 18.38
N LEU A 202 18.92 26.92 19.63
CA LEU A 202 18.38 25.61 19.99
C LEU A 202 16.96 25.41 19.42
N VAL A 203 16.09 26.42 19.50
CA VAL A 203 14.75 26.36 18.87
C VAL A 203 14.86 26.18 17.36
N ASN A 204 15.72 26.93 16.69
CA ASN A 204 15.96 26.77 15.24
C ASN A 204 16.56 25.40 14.89
N PHE A 205 17.36 24.81 15.79
CA PHE A 205 17.86 23.44 15.64
C PHE A 205 16.72 22.42 15.73
N THR A 206 15.90 22.48 16.78
CA THR A 206 14.75 21.55 16.94
C THR A 206 13.76 21.63 15.78
N GLY A 207 13.52 22.83 15.22
CA GLY A 207 12.68 23.00 14.03
C GLY A 207 13.24 22.31 12.78
N ARG A 208 14.57 22.23 12.63
CA ARG A 208 15.24 21.54 11.51
C ARG A 208 15.27 20.02 11.70
N VAL A 209 15.49 19.55 12.93
CA VAL A 209 15.36 18.12 13.29
C VAL A 209 13.95 17.62 12.97
N ALA A 210 12.91 18.41 13.29
CA ALA A 210 11.52 18.08 12.96
C ALA A 210 11.24 18.02 11.44
N GLN A 211 12.07 18.68 10.62
CA GLN A 211 12.00 18.60 9.15
C GLN A 211 12.83 17.45 8.57
N GLY A 212 13.50 16.65 9.42
CA GLY A 212 14.21 15.44 9.04
C GLY A 212 15.74 15.56 8.93
N ASP A 213 16.32 16.70 9.30
CA ASP A 213 17.79 16.87 9.33
C ASP A 213 18.37 16.39 10.67
N LEU A 214 18.79 15.11 10.72
CA LEU A 214 19.34 14.43 11.90
C LEU A 214 20.88 14.45 11.96
N GLN A 215 21.54 15.01 10.94
CA GLN A 215 23.00 15.03 10.82
C GLN A 215 23.63 16.17 11.63
N GLN A 216 22.91 17.28 11.81
CA GLN A 216 23.42 18.43 12.57
C GLN A 216 23.37 18.18 14.08
N ARG A 217 24.16 18.95 14.81
CA ARG A 217 24.19 18.97 16.28
C ARG A 217 23.91 20.38 16.78
N ALA A 218 23.20 20.48 17.91
CA ALA A 218 23.03 21.73 18.62
C ALA A 218 24.40 22.26 19.04
N PRO A 219 24.72 23.55 18.78
CA PRO A 219 26.01 24.12 19.13
C PRO A 219 26.14 24.24 20.66
N LEU A 220 27.24 23.70 21.21
CA LEU A 220 27.59 23.80 22.62
C LEU A 220 28.23 25.18 22.90
N GLY A 221 27.85 25.81 24.00
CA GLY A 221 28.37 27.07 24.53
C GLY A 221 29.14 26.88 25.84
N SER A 222 29.17 27.91 26.68
CA SER A 222 29.81 27.92 28.00
C SER A 222 28.80 28.21 29.14
N TRP A 223 27.55 27.78 28.97
CA TRP A 223 26.43 28.06 29.90
C TRP A 223 25.84 26.73 30.37
N ASN A 224 26.14 26.34 31.61
CA ASN A 224 25.95 24.98 32.13
C ASN A 224 24.57 24.37 31.82
N GLU A 225 23.47 25.05 32.14
CA GLU A 225 22.12 24.48 32.00
C GLU A 225 21.65 24.42 30.54
N VAL A 226 22.04 25.40 29.71
CA VAL A 226 21.68 25.41 28.29
C VAL A 226 22.52 24.38 27.52
N ASP A 227 23.75 24.13 27.96
CA ASP A 227 24.62 23.10 27.40
C ASP A 227 24.17 21.70 27.79
N GLU A 228 23.69 21.48 29.02
CA GLU A 228 23.04 20.23 29.40
C GLU A 228 21.81 19.95 28.52
N LEU A 229 20.97 20.96 28.29
CA LEU A 229 19.83 20.80 27.40
C LEU A 229 20.27 20.53 25.95
N ALA A 230 21.29 21.21 25.45
CA ALA A 230 21.85 20.96 24.12
C ALA A 230 22.45 19.56 23.98
N LYS A 231 23.11 19.04 25.03
CA LYS A 231 23.61 17.65 25.09
C LYS A 231 22.45 16.66 25.05
N ALA A 232 21.44 16.82 25.90
CA ALA A 232 20.27 15.93 25.91
C ALA A 232 19.53 15.91 24.55
N PHE A 233 19.42 17.05 23.88
CA PHE A 233 18.87 17.10 22.51
C PHE A 233 19.76 16.39 21.49
N ASN A 234 21.08 16.55 21.59
CA ASN A 234 22.02 15.85 20.70
C ASN A 234 21.95 14.33 20.90
N ASP A 235 21.84 13.86 22.14
CA ASP A 235 21.70 12.44 22.48
C ASP A 235 20.38 11.88 21.95
N MET A 236 19.28 12.61 22.13
CA MET A 236 17.97 12.25 21.57
C MET A 236 18.00 12.15 20.05
N VAL A 237 18.64 13.12 19.36
CA VAL A 237 18.79 13.10 17.89
C VAL A 237 19.64 11.91 17.44
N ALA A 238 20.72 11.60 18.17
CA ALA A 238 21.56 10.45 17.86
C ALA A 238 20.78 9.13 18.03
N GLN A 239 19.99 8.99 19.10
CA GLN A 239 19.15 7.82 19.32
C GLN A 239 18.05 7.67 18.26
N LEU A 240 17.41 8.79 17.88
CA LEU A 240 16.40 8.81 16.82
C LEU A 240 16.98 8.41 15.47
N ASP A 241 18.18 8.91 15.12
CA ASP A 241 18.87 8.56 13.87
C ASP A 241 19.31 7.10 13.86
N ALA A 242 19.81 6.57 14.98
CA ALA A 242 20.16 5.17 15.12
C ALA A 242 18.94 4.25 14.93
N SER A 243 17.82 4.53 15.63
CA SER A 243 16.59 3.76 15.50
C SER A 243 16.01 3.82 14.08
N ARG A 244 16.06 4.99 13.43
CA ARG A 244 15.64 5.13 12.03
C ARG A 244 16.49 4.30 11.09
N ARG A 245 17.81 4.29 11.27
CA ARG A 245 18.73 3.48 10.45
C ARG A 245 18.50 1.99 10.65
N GLU A 246 18.33 1.55 11.89
CA GLU A 246 18.00 0.16 12.22
C GLU A 246 16.68 -0.28 11.58
N LEU A 247 15.63 0.54 11.67
CA LEU A 247 14.35 0.25 11.02
C LEU A 247 14.47 0.14 9.51
N LEU A 248 15.21 1.04 8.86
CA LEU A 248 15.45 0.97 7.42
C LEU A 248 16.23 -0.29 7.03
N GLU A 249 17.23 -0.67 7.80
CA GLU A 249 18.02 -1.89 7.58
C GLU A 249 17.15 -3.15 7.74
N LEU A 250 16.29 -3.21 8.76
CA LEU A 250 15.35 -4.32 8.96
C LEU A 250 14.35 -4.44 7.80
N VAL A 251 13.82 -3.31 7.31
CA VAL A 251 12.89 -3.30 6.16
C VAL A 251 13.58 -3.78 4.89
N GLU A 252 14.81 -3.32 4.61
CA GLU A 252 15.56 -3.78 3.44
C GLU A 252 15.93 -5.26 3.56
N LYS A 253 16.39 -5.74 4.71
CA LYS A 253 16.63 -7.17 4.94
C LYS A 253 15.37 -8.01 4.73
N ALA A 254 14.21 -7.55 5.19
CA ALA A 254 12.94 -8.25 4.99
C ALA A 254 12.54 -8.30 3.51
N ARG A 255 12.72 -7.19 2.77
CA ARG A 255 12.46 -7.12 1.32
C ARG A 255 13.40 -8.01 0.53
N GLU A 256 14.69 -7.97 0.84
CA GLU A 256 15.70 -8.80 0.20
C GLU A 256 15.42 -10.29 0.45
N ALA A 257 15.13 -10.67 1.70
CA ALA A 257 14.72 -12.04 2.03
C ALA A 257 13.48 -12.48 1.25
N SER A 258 12.47 -11.62 1.13
CA SER A 258 11.27 -11.90 0.32
C SER A 258 11.60 -12.07 -1.17
N ARG A 259 12.51 -11.24 -1.71
CA ARG A 259 12.95 -11.31 -3.10
C ARG A 259 13.73 -12.59 -3.38
N LEU A 260 14.68 -12.93 -2.51
CA LEU A 260 15.47 -14.15 -2.58
C LEU A 260 14.58 -15.39 -2.47
N LYS A 261 13.61 -15.40 -1.55
CA LYS A 261 12.59 -16.45 -1.44
C LYS A 261 11.84 -16.64 -2.76
N SER A 262 11.42 -15.54 -3.39
CA SER A 262 10.69 -15.59 -4.66
C SER A 262 11.55 -16.07 -5.83
N GLN A 263 12.83 -15.65 -5.91
CA GLN A 263 13.77 -16.11 -6.93
C GLN A 263 14.14 -17.58 -6.74
N PHE A 264 14.34 -18.02 -5.50
CA PHE A 264 14.60 -19.42 -5.17
C PHE A 264 13.46 -20.31 -5.66
N VAL A 265 12.22 -19.95 -5.36
CA VAL A 265 11.05 -20.72 -5.81
C VAL A 265 10.91 -20.72 -7.33
N ALA A 266 11.16 -19.60 -8.01
CA ALA A 266 11.12 -19.54 -9.46
C ALA A 266 12.17 -20.46 -10.13
N ASN A 267 13.40 -20.50 -9.60
CA ASN A 267 14.46 -21.36 -10.12
C ASN A 267 14.19 -22.84 -9.83
N MET A 268 13.70 -23.15 -8.62
CA MET A 268 13.29 -24.50 -8.24
C MET A 268 12.25 -25.09 -9.18
N SER A 269 11.39 -24.27 -9.82
CA SER A 269 10.44 -24.77 -10.83
C SER A 269 11.12 -25.57 -11.93
N HIS A 270 12.26 -25.11 -12.44
CA HIS A 270 12.95 -25.78 -13.53
C HIS A 270 13.74 -26.98 -13.05
N GLU A 271 14.39 -26.85 -11.90
CA GLU A 271 15.19 -27.94 -11.30
C GLU A 271 14.35 -29.13 -10.86
N ILE A 272 13.08 -28.92 -10.47
CA ILE A 272 12.17 -30.03 -10.16
C ILE A 272 11.46 -30.55 -11.43
N ARG A 273 11.07 -29.67 -12.36
CA ARG A 273 10.34 -30.07 -13.57
C ARG A 273 11.14 -31.00 -14.48
N THR A 274 12.43 -30.76 -14.65
CA THR A 274 13.28 -31.57 -15.54
C THR A 274 13.38 -33.04 -15.11
N PRO A 275 13.75 -33.39 -13.86
CA PRO A 275 13.78 -34.79 -13.44
C PRO A 275 12.38 -35.42 -13.42
N MET A 276 11.34 -34.68 -13.03
CA MET A 276 9.97 -35.18 -13.03
C MET A 276 9.45 -35.51 -14.42
N ASN A 277 9.70 -34.64 -15.40
CA ASN A 277 9.37 -34.89 -16.79
C ASN A 277 10.14 -36.10 -17.33
N GLY A 278 11.37 -36.32 -16.88
CA GLY A 278 12.12 -37.51 -17.25
C GLY A 278 11.52 -38.80 -16.69
N ILE A 279 11.07 -38.79 -15.42
CA ILE A 279 10.36 -39.92 -14.80
C ILE A 279 9.05 -40.20 -15.56
N MET A 280 8.24 -39.17 -15.82
CA MET A 280 6.98 -39.32 -16.58
C MET A 280 7.26 -39.86 -17.98
N GLY A 281 8.19 -39.25 -18.72
CA GLY A 281 8.55 -39.70 -20.06
C GLY A 281 9.03 -41.15 -20.11
N MET A 282 9.92 -41.57 -19.20
CA MET A 282 10.38 -42.96 -19.14
C MET A 282 9.27 -43.93 -18.74
N THR A 283 8.36 -43.51 -17.86
CA THR A 283 7.20 -44.32 -17.46
C THR A 283 6.21 -44.47 -18.61
N GLU A 284 5.99 -43.42 -19.41
CA GLU A 284 5.13 -43.46 -20.60
C GLU A 284 5.71 -44.39 -21.65
N LEU A 285 7.02 -44.27 -21.92
CA LEU A 285 7.75 -45.16 -22.82
C LEU A 285 7.68 -46.62 -22.36
N ALA A 286 7.79 -46.88 -21.05
CA ALA A 286 7.66 -48.22 -20.50
C ALA A 286 6.23 -48.76 -20.66
N LEU A 287 5.19 -47.95 -20.39
CA LEU A 287 3.78 -48.32 -20.54
C LEU A 287 3.38 -48.69 -21.98
N ASP A 288 4.12 -48.17 -22.96
CA ASP A 288 3.97 -48.45 -24.39
C ASP A 288 4.70 -49.74 -24.83
N THR A 289 5.46 -50.40 -23.95
CA THR A 289 6.11 -51.71 -24.24
C THR A 289 5.19 -52.90 -23.89
N PRO A 290 5.51 -54.12 -24.35
CA PRO A 290 4.83 -55.33 -23.88
C PRO A 290 5.11 -55.53 -22.38
N LEU A 291 4.08 -55.34 -21.57
CA LEU A 291 4.13 -55.46 -20.11
C LEU A 291 3.11 -56.50 -19.65
N ASP A 292 3.42 -57.19 -18.55
CA ASP A 292 2.40 -57.95 -17.84
C ASP A 292 1.43 -57.02 -17.08
N ALA A 293 0.31 -57.57 -16.58
CA ALA A 293 -0.74 -56.79 -15.92
C ALA A 293 -0.24 -56.05 -14.67
N VAL A 294 0.67 -56.67 -13.91
CA VAL A 294 1.20 -56.13 -12.65
C VAL A 294 2.20 -55.00 -12.93
N GLN A 295 3.08 -55.18 -13.92
CA GLN A 295 4.02 -54.16 -14.39
C GLN A 295 3.30 -52.92 -14.92
N ARG A 296 2.23 -53.13 -15.71
CA ARG A 296 1.38 -52.04 -16.21
C ARG A 296 0.70 -51.29 -15.07
N GLU A 297 0.19 -51.99 -14.06
CA GLU A 297 -0.40 -51.38 -12.87
C GLU A 297 0.62 -50.54 -12.08
N TYR A 298 1.82 -51.06 -11.85
CA TYR A 298 2.89 -50.33 -11.16
C TYR A 298 3.33 -49.07 -11.91
N LEU A 299 3.54 -49.18 -13.23
CA LEU A 299 3.93 -48.02 -14.04
C LEU A 299 2.79 -46.99 -14.15
N ALA A 300 1.53 -47.44 -14.22
CA ALA A 300 0.39 -46.53 -14.16
C ALA A 300 0.33 -45.78 -12.82
N ALA A 301 0.58 -46.47 -11.70
CA ALA A 301 0.64 -45.84 -10.37
C ALA A 301 1.80 -44.84 -10.25
N VAL A 302 2.98 -45.15 -10.82
CA VAL A 302 4.11 -44.20 -10.90
C VAL A 302 3.72 -42.96 -11.71
N MET A 303 3.07 -43.14 -12.85
CA MET A 303 2.61 -42.04 -13.70
C MET A 303 1.62 -41.13 -12.96
N GLU A 304 0.63 -41.72 -12.28
CA GLU A 304 -0.36 -40.98 -11.49
C GLU A 304 0.30 -40.20 -10.34
N SER A 305 1.25 -40.83 -9.65
CA SER A 305 2.00 -40.20 -8.55
C SER A 305 2.86 -39.05 -9.06
N ALA A 306 3.54 -39.23 -10.19
CA ALA A 306 4.37 -38.20 -10.80
C ALA A 306 3.54 -37.00 -11.28
N GLY A 307 2.39 -37.26 -11.92
CA GLY A 307 1.43 -36.21 -12.30
C GLY A 307 0.88 -35.45 -11.10
N SER A 308 0.55 -36.17 -10.01
CA SER A 308 0.08 -35.56 -8.75
C SER A 308 1.14 -34.66 -8.12
N LEU A 309 2.40 -35.12 -8.07
CA LEU A 309 3.52 -34.33 -7.54
C LEU A 309 3.76 -33.07 -8.40
N MET A 310 3.69 -33.20 -9.73
CA MET A 310 3.79 -32.06 -10.64
C MET A 310 2.68 -31.03 -10.42
N ALA A 311 1.45 -31.47 -10.15
CA ALA A 311 0.35 -30.58 -9.78
C ALA A 311 0.66 -29.82 -8.49
N VAL A 312 1.15 -30.51 -7.45
CA VAL A 312 1.56 -29.86 -6.18
C VAL A 312 2.66 -28.82 -6.39
N ILE A 313 3.68 -29.16 -7.18
CA ILE A 313 4.78 -28.23 -7.48
C ILE A 313 4.24 -27.00 -8.21
N ASN A 314 3.41 -27.20 -9.25
CA ASN A 314 2.82 -26.09 -9.98
C ASN A 314 1.95 -25.20 -9.07
N ASP A 315 1.18 -25.78 -8.15
CA ASP A 315 0.39 -25.02 -7.17
C ASP A 315 1.27 -24.14 -6.28
N VAL A 316 2.36 -24.68 -5.73
CA VAL A 316 3.31 -23.94 -4.88
C VAL A 316 3.97 -22.79 -5.65
N LEU A 317 4.32 -23.04 -6.91
CA LEU A 317 4.95 -22.06 -7.79
C LEU A 317 3.98 -20.94 -8.17
N ASP A 318 2.76 -21.29 -8.56
CA ASP A 318 1.71 -20.33 -8.90
C ASP A 318 1.37 -19.48 -7.68
N PHE A 319 1.21 -20.09 -6.50
CA PHE A 319 1.00 -19.37 -5.25
C PHE A 319 2.13 -18.36 -4.97
N SER A 320 3.38 -18.79 -5.11
CA SER A 320 4.55 -17.94 -4.87
C SER A 320 4.68 -16.80 -5.88
N LYS A 321 4.30 -17.02 -7.15
CA LYS A 321 4.27 -15.97 -8.18
C LYS A 321 3.19 -14.93 -7.88
N ILE A 322 2.02 -15.36 -7.42
CA ILE A 322 0.93 -14.46 -7.05
C ILE A 322 1.29 -13.65 -5.80
N GLU A 323 1.85 -14.29 -4.75
CA GLU A 323 2.28 -13.60 -3.52
C GLU A 323 3.35 -12.53 -3.80
N ALA A 324 4.26 -12.81 -4.75
CA ALA A 324 5.28 -11.87 -5.18
C ALA A 324 4.76 -10.76 -6.13
N GLY A 325 3.48 -10.78 -6.51
CA GLY A 325 2.89 -9.82 -7.47
C GLY A 325 3.46 -9.93 -8.89
N LYS A 326 4.01 -11.10 -9.26
CA LYS A 326 4.65 -11.36 -10.56
C LYS A 326 3.76 -12.14 -11.54
N MET A 327 2.47 -12.30 -11.23
CA MET A 327 1.53 -13.00 -12.09
C MET A 327 0.74 -11.98 -12.91
N ASP A 328 1.01 -11.95 -14.21
CA ASP A 328 0.28 -11.14 -15.16
C ASP A 328 -0.83 -11.96 -15.83
N LEU A 329 -1.96 -11.30 -16.13
CA LEU A 329 -3.03 -11.89 -16.93
C LEU A 329 -2.70 -11.73 -18.42
N ASP A 330 -3.01 -12.75 -19.22
CA ASP A 330 -2.90 -12.73 -20.69
C ASP A 330 -4.30 -12.66 -21.33
N PRO A 331 -4.94 -11.47 -21.38
CA PRO A 331 -6.31 -11.34 -21.86
C PRO A 331 -6.40 -11.60 -23.37
N ARG A 332 -7.15 -12.64 -23.75
CA ARG A 332 -7.45 -13.00 -25.14
C ARG A 332 -8.95 -13.20 -25.36
N PRO A 333 -9.47 -13.00 -26.58
CA PRO A 333 -10.85 -13.37 -26.89
C PRO A 333 -11.02 -14.88 -26.77
N PHE A 334 -12.05 -15.33 -26.04
CA PHE A 334 -12.41 -16.75 -25.97
C PHE A 334 -13.92 -16.94 -25.85
N ALA A 335 -14.40 -18.11 -26.29
CA ALA A 335 -15.80 -18.50 -26.15
C ALA A 335 -16.06 -19.10 -24.76
N VAL A 336 -16.97 -18.50 -23.99
CA VAL A 336 -17.23 -18.90 -22.58
C VAL A 336 -17.76 -20.33 -22.50
N ALA A 337 -18.71 -20.67 -23.38
CA ALA A 337 -19.33 -21.99 -23.40
C ALA A 337 -18.32 -23.11 -23.73
N GLU A 338 -17.42 -22.89 -24.69
CA GLU A 338 -16.39 -23.88 -25.06
C GLU A 338 -15.38 -24.09 -23.94
N LEU A 339 -14.98 -23.02 -23.26
CA LEU A 339 -14.07 -23.09 -22.12
C LEU A 339 -14.67 -23.89 -20.97
N LEU A 340 -15.93 -23.62 -20.63
CA LEU A 340 -16.65 -24.34 -19.57
C LEU A 340 -16.80 -25.82 -19.93
N ASP A 341 -17.18 -26.12 -21.17
CA ASP A 341 -17.30 -27.51 -21.66
C ASP A 341 -15.96 -28.26 -21.52
N LEU A 342 -14.86 -27.64 -21.94
CA LEU A 342 -13.52 -28.23 -21.82
C LEU A 342 -13.11 -28.44 -20.35
N ALA A 343 -13.39 -27.48 -19.48
CA ALA A 343 -13.05 -27.56 -18.05
C ALA A 343 -13.81 -28.69 -17.35
N VAL A 344 -15.11 -28.81 -17.61
CA VAL A 344 -15.97 -29.82 -16.99
C VAL A 344 -15.67 -31.22 -17.55
N ARG A 345 -15.50 -31.36 -18.87
CA ARG A 345 -15.13 -32.66 -19.50
C ARG A 345 -13.83 -33.23 -18.97
N GLY A 346 -12.85 -32.38 -18.66
CA GLY A 346 -11.57 -32.82 -18.09
C GLY A 346 -11.71 -33.53 -16.74
N LEU A 347 -12.79 -33.28 -16.00
CA LEU A 347 -13.07 -33.87 -14.69
C LEU A 347 -14.20 -34.89 -14.71
N ALA A 348 -14.96 -34.97 -15.80
CA ALA A 348 -16.10 -35.86 -15.96
C ALA A 348 -15.74 -37.33 -15.67
N LEU A 349 -14.61 -37.83 -16.20
CA LEU A 349 -14.18 -39.22 -15.96
C LEU A 349 -14.05 -39.55 -14.46
N ARG A 350 -13.47 -38.64 -13.67
CA ARG A 350 -13.31 -38.81 -12.21
C ARG A 350 -14.64 -38.76 -11.48
N ALA A 351 -15.53 -37.83 -11.87
CA ALA A 351 -16.87 -37.75 -11.32
C ALA A 351 -17.64 -39.06 -11.56
N HIS A 352 -17.57 -39.59 -12.78
CA HIS A 352 -18.26 -40.82 -13.15
C HIS A 352 -17.69 -42.08 -12.49
N GLN A 353 -16.37 -42.17 -12.29
CA GLN A 353 -15.77 -43.24 -11.49
C GLN A 353 -16.33 -43.29 -10.06
N LYS A 354 -16.70 -42.13 -9.51
CA LYS A 354 -17.40 -41.99 -8.22
C LYS A 354 -18.93 -42.08 -8.33
N LYS A 355 -19.47 -42.30 -9.53
CA LYS A 355 -20.91 -42.30 -9.83
C LYS A 355 -21.61 -41.00 -9.42
N LEU A 356 -20.92 -39.87 -9.61
CA LEU A 356 -21.48 -38.53 -9.41
C LEU A 356 -22.05 -38.00 -10.72
N GLU A 357 -23.22 -37.37 -10.64
CA GLU A 357 -23.77 -36.59 -11.76
C GLU A 357 -23.05 -35.24 -11.83
N LEU A 358 -22.54 -34.88 -13.01
CA LEU A 358 -21.86 -33.62 -13.25
C LEU A 358 -22.66 -32.81 -14.27
N ILE A 359 -23.08 -31.61 -13.89
CA ILE A 359 -24.08 -30.83 -14.63
C ILE A 359 -23.52 -29.44 -14.93
N LEU A 360 -23.69 -28.97 -16.17
CA LEU A 360 -23.27 -27.64 -16.61
C LEU A 360 -24.48 -26.84 -17.12
N GLU A 361 -24.74 -25.71 -16.46
CA GLU A 361 -25.81 -24.77 -16.78
C GLU A 361 -25.22 -23.40 -17.14
N ILE A 362 -25.57 -22.89 -18.31
CA ILE A 362 -25.13 -21.57 -18.79
C ILE A 362 -26.38 -20.74 -19.07
N GLN A 363 -26.55 -19.63 -18.36
CA GLN A 363 -27.72 -18.77 -18.52
C GLN A 363 -27.70 -18.00 -19.86
N PRO A 364 -28.87 -17.64 -20.43
CA PRO A 364 -28.96 -17.01 -21.76
C PRO A 364 -28.36 -15.59 -21.85
N ASP A 365 -28.17 -14.94 -20.71
CA ASP A 365 -27.59 -13.60 -20.57
C ASP A 365 -26.05 -13.59 -20.63
N VAL A 366 -25.42 -14.77 -20.61
CA VAL A 366 -23.97 -14.93 -20.70
C VAL A 366 -23.50 -14.63 -22.14
N PRO A 367 -22.51 -13.73 -22.33
CA PRO A 367 -21.95 -13.43 -23.64
C PRO A 367 -21.29 -14.65 -24.29
N LEU A 368 -21.42 -14.75 -25.63
CA LEU A 368 -20.79 -15.83 -26.40
C LEU A 368 -19.27 -15.78 -26.33
N GLN A 369 -18.69 -14.58 -26.44
CA GLN A 369 -17.26 -14.32 -26.36
C GLN A 369 -16.95 -13.19 -25.38
N VAL A 370 -15.83 -13.33 -24.68
CA VAL A 370 -15.31 -12.35 -23.73
C VAL A 370 -13.81 -12.20 -23.89
N LEU A 371 -13.27 -11.04 -23.50
CA LEU A 371 -11.83 -10.78 -23.47
C LEU A 371 -11.29 -11.04 -22.06
N GLY A 372 -10.41 -12.02 -21.89
CA GLY A 372 -9.79 -12.30 -20.60
C GLY A 372 -8.86 -13.51 -20.64
N ASP A 373 -8.35 -13.93 -19.49
CA ASP A 373 -7.41 -15.06 -19.42
C ASP A 373 -8.17 -16.39 -19.23
N ALA A 374 -8.36 -17.09 -20.34
CA ALA A 374 -8.99 -18.40 -20.39
C ALA A 374 -8.29 -19.45 -19.51
N ASN A 375 -6.96 -19.41 -19.41
CA ASN A 375 -6.22 -20.39 -18.65
C ASN A 375 -6.42 -20.20 -17.15
N ARG A 376 -6.45 -18.95 -16.68
CA ARG A 376 -6.71 -18.64 -15.27
C ARG A 376 -8.15 -18.95 -14.87
N LEU A 377 -9.12 -18.62 -15.72
CA LEU A 377 -10.51 -19.01 -15.48
C LEU A 377 -10.66 -20.54 -15.37
N ARG A 378 -10.06 -21.29 -16.30
CA ARG A 378 -10.05 -22.75 -16.26
C ARG A 378 -9.39 -23.29 -14.99
N GLN A 379 -8.33 -22.65 -14.51
CA GLN A 379 -7.64 -23.03 -13.27
C GLN A 379 -8.51 -22.81 -12.03
N VAL A 380 -9.22 -21.68 -11.94
CA VAL A 380 -10.20 -21.45 -10.85
C VAL A 380 -11.28 -22.54 -10.86
N LEU A 381 -11.87 -22.81 -12.03
CA LEU A 381 -12.90 -23.84 -12.18
C LEU A 381 -12.38 -25.24 -11.83
N ALA A 382 -11.19 -25.61 -12.31
CA ALA A 382 -10.59 -26.91 -12.03
C ALA A 382 -10.34 -27.12 -10.53
N ASN A 383 -9.91 -26.10 -9.80
CA ASN A 383 -9.70 -26.17 -8.35
C ASN A 383 -11.02 -26.35 -7.59
N LEU A 384 -12.07 -25.62 -7.97
CA LEU A 384 -13.38 -25.73 -7.33
C LEU A 384 -14.08 -27.05 -7.67
N LEU A 385 -14.14 -27.42 -8.95
CA LEU A 385 -14.72 -28.69 -9.40
C LEU A 385 -13.97 -29.90 -8.85
N GLY A 386 -12.63 -29.83 -8.79
CA GLY A 386 -11.81 -30.87 -8.20
C GLY A 386 -12.14 -31.10 -6.73
N ASN A 387 -12.38 -30.03 -5.96
CA ASN A 387 -12.82 -30.13 -4.57
C ASN A 387 -14.25 -30.68 -4.45
N ALA A 388 -15.19 -30.19 -5.26
CA ALA A 388 -16.58 -30.67 -5.28
C ALA A 388 -16.65 -32.19 -5.52
N ILE A 389 -15.94 -32.70 -6.53
CA ILE A 389 -15.86 -34.15 -6.84
C ILE A 389 -15.14 -34.92 -5.73
N LYS A 390 -14.10 -34.32 -5.14
CA LYS A 390 -13.32 -34.97 -4.06
C LYS A 390 -14.16 -35.20 -2.81
N PHE A 391 -14.93 -34.19 -2.38
CA PHE A 391 -15.69 -34.19 -1.12
C PHE A 391 -17.14 -34.67 -1.25
N THR A 392 -17.57 -35.03 -2.46
CA THR A 392 -18.86 -35.70 -2.71
C THR A 392 -18.63 -37.19 -2.94
N GLU A 393 -19.34 -38.03 -2.20
CA GLU A 393 -19.28 -39.49 -2.38
C GLU A 393 -20.39 -40.01 -3.28
N ARG A 394 -21.60 -39.44 -3.16
CA ARG A 394 -22.78 -39.75 -3.95
C ARG A 394 -23.59 -38.48 -4.14
N GLY A 395 -24.30 -38.38 -5.26
CA GLY A 395 -25.13 -37.22 -5.60
C GLY A 395 -24.59 -36.49 -6.81
N GLU A 396 -24.60 -35.16 -6.77
CA GLU A 396 -24.38 -34.32 -7.95
C GLU A 396 -23.48 -33.12 -7.69
N VAL A 397 -22.85 -32.65 -8.76
CA VAL A 397 -22.06 -31.42 -8.82
C VAL A 397 -22.60 -30.55 -9.96
N LEU A 398 -23.10 -29.37 -9.63
CA LEU A 398 -23.66 -28.40 -10.56
C LEU A 398 -22.69 -27.25 -10.77
N VAL A 399 -22.42 -26.90 -12.03
CA VAL A 399 -21.74 -25.68 -12.44
C VAL A 399 -22.75 -24.77 -13.12
N GLN A 400 -22.97 -23.59 -12.56
CA GLN A 400 -23.87 -22.58 -13.13
C GLN A 400 -23.11 -21.29 -13.44
N VAL A 401 -23.40 -20.68 -14.59
CA VAL A 401 -22.83 -19.39 -14.99
C VAL A 401 -23.94 -18.42 -15.40
N SER A 402 -23.85 -17.20 -14.88
CA SER A 402 -24.82 -16.12 -15.12
C SER A 402 -24.11 -14.77 -15.24
N ARG A 403 -24.77 -13.75 -15.81
CA ARG A 403 -24.23 -12.39 -15.81
C ARG A 403 -24.72 -11.64 -14.57
N THR A 404 -23.84 -10.93 -13.87
CA THR A 404 -24.27 -10.08 -12.76
C THR A 404 -25.04 -8.86 -13.32
N PRO A 405 -26.23 -8.52 -12.79
CA PRO A 405 -26.94 -7.30 -13.20
C PRO A 405 -26.10 -6.06 -12.88
N GLU A 406 -25.79 -5.25 -13.90
CA GLU A 406 -25.04 -4.01 -13.72
C GLU A 406 -25.96 -2.89 -13.18
N PRO A 407 -25.49 -2.07 -12.21
CA PRO A 407 -26.22 -0.89 -11.77
C PRO A 407 -26.41 0.08 -12.94
N PRO A 408 -27.62 0.65 -13.16
CA PRO A 408 -27.82 1.64 -14.21
C PRO A 408 -27.07 2.93 -13.86
N GLY A 409 -26.10 3.35 -14.69
CA GLY A 409 -25.53 4.70 -14.63
C GLY A 409 -24.03 4.86 -14.90
N GLU A 410 -23.24 3.79 -14.86
CA GLU A 410 -21.81 3.83 -15.20
C GLU A 410 -21.49 2.62 -16.06
N GLU A 411 -21.09 2.80 -17.32
CA GLU A 411 -20.51 1.72 -18.12
C GLU A 411 -19.18 1.32 -17.48
N PRO A 412 -19.09 0.17 -16.81
CA PRO A 412 -17.81 -0.30 -16.32
C PRO A 412 -16.94 -0.69 -17.53
N PRO A 413 -15.61 -0.73 -17.39
CA PRO A 413 -14.70 -1.14 -18.47
C PRO A 413 -14.82 -2.62 -18.89
N GLY A 414 -15.83 -3.35 -18.42
CA GLY A 414 -16.06 -4.75 -18.71
C GLY A 414 -17.29 -5.33 -17.99
N GLN A 415 -17.68 -6.52 -18.41
CA GLN A 415 -18.83 -7.28 -17.89
C GLN A 415 -18.40 -8.23 -16.77
N GLU A 416 -19.23 -8.34 -15.73
CA GLU A 416 -19.01 -9.27 -14.63
C GLU A 416 -19.85 -10.54 -14.81
N LEU A 417 -19.18 -11.70 -14.78
CA LEU A 417 -19.84 -13.00 -14.79
C LEU A 417 -19.76 -13.63 -13.40
N HIS A 418 -20.86 -14.23 -12.98
CA HIS A 418 -21.00 -14.99 -11.75
C HIS A 418 -21.01 -16.48 -12.05
N PHE A 419 -20.14 -17.21 -11.34
CA PHE A 419 -19.98 -18.65 -11.43
C PHE A 419 -20.34 -19.27 -10.08
N LEU A 420 -21.11 -20.35 -10.12
CA LEU A 420 -21.51 -21.15 -8.97
C LEU A 420 -21.07 -22.60 -9.22
N VAL A 421 -20.36 -23.17 -8.26
CA VAL A 421 -20.06 -24.61 -8.17
C VAL A 421 -20.74 -25.14 -6.92
N GLU A 422 -21.77 -25.95 -7.11
CA GLU A 422 -22.58 -26.53 -6.03
C GLU A 422 -22.36 -28.04 -5.97
N ASP A 423 -22.13 -28.57 -4.78
CA ASP A 423 -21.92 -29.99 -4.51
C ASP A 423 -22.87 -30.47 -3.41
N THR A 424 -23.29 -31.74 -3.47
CA THR A 424 -24.10 -32.40 -2.43
C THR A 424 -23.26 -33.20 -1.44
N GLY A 425 -22.02 -32.78 -1.19
CA GLY A 425 -21.04 -33.51 -0.38
C GLY A 425 -21.20 -33.33 1.14
N ILE A 426 -20.11 -33.56 1.87
CA ILE A 426 -20.08 -33.51 3.34
C ILE A 426 -20.36 -32.13 3.94
N GLY A 427 -20.26 -31.05 3.15
CA GLY A 427 -20.34 -29.68 3.61
C GLY A 427 -19.19 -29.24 4.51
N ILE A 428 -19.20 -27.96 4.90
CA ILE A 428 -18.13 -27.28 5.63
C ILE A 428 -18.69 -26.71 6.94
N PRO A 429 -18.05 -27.00 8.09
CA PRO A 429 -18.42 -26.40 9.37
C PRO A 429 -18.31 -24.87 9.40
N ALA A 430 -19.23 -24.20 10.10
CA ALA A 430 -19.34 -22.74 10.12
C ALA A 430 -18.09 -22.03 10.68
N ASP A 431 -17.39 -22.66 11.62
CA ASP A 431 -16.13 -22.19 12.21
C ASP A 431 -14.97 -22.17 11.20
N LYS A 432 -15.07 -22.95 10.12
CA LYS A 432 -14.02 -23.09 9.10
C LYS A 432 -14.25 -22.25 7.85
N LEU A 433 -15.48 -21.77 7.60
CA LEU A 433 -15.84 -20.99 6.40
C LEU A 433 -14.94 -19.76 6.19
N GLY A 434 -14.47 -19.13 7.27
CA GLY A 434 -13.59 -17.97 7.20
C GLY A 434 -12.15 -18.28 6.76
N SER A 435 -11.67 -19.50 7.00
CA SER A 435 -10.26 -19.88 6.83
C SER A 435 -9.99 -20.83 5.67
N ILE A 436 -11.02 -21.37 4.99
CA ILE A 436 -10.82 -22.30 3.87
C ILE A 436 -10.09 -21.70 2.66
N PHE A 437 -10.06 -20.38 2.54
CA PHE A 437 -9.33 -19.66 1.48
C PHE A 437 -7.90 -19.27 1.90
N ASP A 438 -7.52 -19.50 3.16
CA ASP A 438 -6.17 -19.25 3.65
C ASP A 438 -5.20 -20.32 3.17
N SER A 439 -3.95 -19.93 2.91
CA SER A 439 -2.93 -20.86 2.43
C SER A 439 -2.62 -21.95 3.47
N PHE A 440 -2.45 -23.18 3.00
CA PHE A 440 -2.12 -24.36 3.82
C PHE A 440 -3.16 -24.71 4.91
N THR A 441 -4.35 -24.11 4.85
CA THR A 441 -5.40 -24.39 5.83
C THR A 441 -6.22 -25.58 5.34
N GLN A 442 -6.30 -26.62 6.16
CA GLN A 442 -7.08 -27.82 5.87
C GLN A 442 -8.19 -27.96 6.91
N ALA A 443 -9.39 -28.29 6.44
CA ALA A 443 -10.57 -28.34 7.29
C ALA A 443 -10.42 -29.37 8.43
N ASP A 444 -9.74 -30.50 8.29
CA ASP A 444 -9.54 -31.45 9.39
C ASP A 444 -8.17 -32.13 9.36
N GLY A 445 -7.50 -32.20 10.52
CA GLY A 445 -6.25 -32.95 10.70
C GLY A 445 -6.44 -34.48 10.63
N SER A 446 -7.67 -34.98 10.81
CA SER A 446 -8.04 -36.41 10.81
C SER A 446 -8.34 -36.98 9.42
N THR A 447 -8.76 -36.15 8.46
CA THR A 447 -9.10 -36.56 7.08
C THR A 447 -7.88 -36.79 6.17
N THR A 448 -6.67 -36.59 6.70
CA THR A 448 -5.38 -36.76 6.01
C THR A 448 -5.13 -38.17 5.49
N ARG A 449 -5.85 -39.20 5.96
CA ARG A 449 -5.71 -40.58 5.46
C ARG A 449 -6.60 -40.94 4.27
N PHE A 450 -7.68 -40.20 4.02
CA PHE A 450 -8.66 -40.56 2.97
C PHE A 450 -8.74 -39.55 1.83
N TYR A 451 -8.49 -38.25 2.05
CA TYR A 451 -8.70 -37.20 1.04
C TYR A 451 -7.52 -36.21 1.00
N GLY A 452 -6.32 -36.67 0.62
CA GLY A 452 -5.10 -35.85 0.53
C GLY A 452 -5.19 -34.67 -0.45
N GLY A 453 -4.49 -33.56 -0.16
CA GLY A 453 -4.38 -32.37 -1.03
C GLY A 453 -3.42 -31.33 -0.45
N THR A 454 -2.94 -30.39 -1.26
CA THR A 454 -1.95 -29.35 -0.86
C THR A 454 -2.50 -28.29 0.07
N GLY A 455 -3.83 -28.12 0.14
CA GLY A 455 -4.46 -26.98 0.80
C GLY A 455 -4.25 -25.65 0.07
N LEU A 456 -3.66 -25.65 -1.13
CA LEU A 456 -3.38 -24.44 -1.91
C LEU A 456 -4.45 -24.14 -2.96
N GLY A 457 -5.21 -25.14 -3.43
CA GLY A 457 -6.16 -24.98 -4.54
C GLY A 457 -7.20 -23.86 -4.32
N LEU A 458 -7.81 -23.77 -3.14
CA LEU A 458 -8.78 -22.72 -2.81
C LEU A 458 -8.11 -21.34 -2.63
N ALA A 459 -6.91 -21.31 -2.02
CA ALA A 459 -6.13 -20.08 -1.88
C ALA A 459 -5.72 -19.52 -3.26
N ILE A 460 -5.28 -20.39 -4.18
CA ILE A 460 -4.97 -20.03 -5.57
C ILE A 460 -6.23 -19.54 -6.29
N ALA A 461 -7.35 -20.26 -6.17
CA ALA A 461 -8.63 -19.83 -6.76
C ALA A 461 -9.04 -18.45 -6.27
N SER A 462 -8.93 -18.17 -4.97
CA SER A 462 -9.21 -16.85 -4.38
C SER A 462 -8.30 -15.76 -4.93
N LYS A 463 -6.99 -16.00 -4.98
CA LYS A 463 -6.03 -15.03 -5.49
C LYS A 463 -6.18 -14.77 -7.00
N LEU A 464 -6.43 -15.81 -7.81
CA LEU A 464 -6.71 -15.66 -9.24
C LEU A 464 -8.00 -14.88 -9.49
N THR A 465 -9.04 -15.14 -8.71
CA THR A 465 -10.31 -14.40 -8.78
C THR A 465 -10.11 -12.91 -8.47
N GLN A 466 -9.30 -12.60 -7.45
CA GLN A 466 -8.92 -11.21 -7.12
C GLN A 466 -8.12 -10.56 -8.25
N LEU A 467 -7.16 -11.26 -8.86
CA LEU A 467 -6.40 -10.76 -10.02
C LEU A 467 -7.33 -10.48 -11.22
N MET A 468 -8.35 -11.31 -11.43
CA MET A 468 -9.39 -11.12 -12.45
C MET A 468 -10.45 -10.07 -12.08
N GLY A 469 -10.23 -9.29 -11.02
CA GLY A 469 -11.09 -8.17 -10.64
C GLY A 469 -12.44 -8.57 -10.04
N GLY A 470 -12.58 -9.79 -9.53
CA GLY A 470 -13.79 -10.28 -8.88
C GLY A 470 -13.58 -10.75 -7.44
N ARG A 471 -14.55 -11.49 -6.91
CA ARG A 471 -14.55 -12.02 -5.53
C ARG A 471 -14.97 -13.48 -5.47
N ILE A 472 -14.51 -14.23 -4.47
CA ILE A 472 -14.91 -15.61 -4.20
C ILE A 472 -15.50 -15.73 -2.78
N TRP A 473 -16.52 -16.56 -2.58
CA TRP A 473 -17.11 -16.87 -1.29
C TRP A 473 -17.76 -18.26 -1.30
N VAL A 474 -18.18 -18.75 -0.12
CA VAL A 474 -18.84 -20.04 0.03
C VAL A 474 -20.05 -19.96 0.94
N GLU A 475 -21.07 -20.76 0.63
CA GLU A 475 -22.21 -21.05 1.50
C GLU A 475 -22.24 -22.57 1.71
N SER A 476 -22.22 -23.07 2.95
CA SER A 476 -22.20 -24.51 3.19
C SER A 476 -22.80 -24.87 4.54
N GLU A 477 -23.40 -26.06 4.62
CA GLU A 477 -23.93 -26.67 5.83
C GLU A 477 -23.50 -28.14 5.89
N VAL A 478 -23.05 -28.59 7.06
CA VAL A 478 -22.55 -29.96 7.25
C VAL A 478 -23.65 -30.97 6.90
N GLY A 479 -23.33 -31.90 6.00
CA GLY A 479 -24.22 -32.96 5.52
C GLY A 479 -25.19 -32.54 4.40
N LYS A 480 -25.21 -31.27 3.99
CA LYS A 480 -26.04 -30.78 2.86
C LYS A 480 -25.22 -30.36 1.63
N GLY A 481 -23.90 -30.31 1.74
CA GLY A 481 -23.00 -29.91 0.66
C GLY A 481 -22.55 -28.46 0.73
N SER A 482 -21.96 -27.97 -0.37
CA SER A 482 -21.33 -26.64 -0.43
C SER A 482 -21.65 -25.92 -1.73
N ARG A 483 -21.76 -24.59 -1.67
CA ARG A 483 -21.99 -23.69 -2.80
C ARG A 483 -20.86 -22.68 -2.86
N PHE A 484 -19.93 -22.89 -3.77
CA PHE A 484 -18.83 -21.99 -4.03
C PHE A 484 -19.21 -21.00 -5.11
N HIS A 485 -19.13 -19.72 -4.77
CA HIS A 485 -19.46 -18.64 -5.68
C HIS A 485 -18.21 -17.84 -6.01
N PHE A 486 -18.02 -17.48 -7.27
CA PHE A 486 -17.03 -16.47 -7.62
C PHE A 486 -17.51 -15.57 -8.76
N THR A 487 -17.02 -14.33 -8.77
CA THR A 487 -17.20 -13.41 -9.90
C THR A 487 -15.88 -13.17 -10.60
N ALA A 488 -15.91 -12.89 -11.90
CA ALA A 488 -14.75 -12.45 -12.65
C ALA A 488 -15.16 -11.39 -13.69
N ARG A 489 -14.28 -10.40 -13.89
CA ARG A 489 -14.51 -9.33 -14.87
C ARG A 489 -13.82 -9.66 -16.17
N PHE A 490 -14.54 -9.46 -17.28
CA PHE A 490 -14.03 -9.67 -18.62
C PHE A 490 -14.28 -8.45 -19.49
N GLY A 491 -13.37 -8.18 -20.41
CA GLY A 491 -13.57 -7.15 -21.42
C GLY A 491 -14.62 -7.57 -22.45
N HIS A 492 -15.17 -6.59 -23.15
CA HIS A 492 -16.05 -6.82 -24.29
C HIS A 492 -15.21 -7.18 -25.52
N VAL A 493 -15.71 -8.12 -26.31
CA VAL A 493 -15.22 -8.33 -27.68
C VAL A 493 -16.17 -7.55 -28.59
N GLU A 494 -15.65 -6.55 -29.31
CA GLU A 494 -16.38 -5.91 -30.40
C GLU A 494 -16.64 -6.98 -31.47
N THR A 495 -17.78 -7.64 -31.34
CA THR A 495 -18.25 -8.54 -32.38
C THR A 495 -19.12 -7.68 -33.27
N GLU A 496 -18.68 -7.44 -34.50
CA GLU A 496 -19.59 -6.95 -35.55
C GLU A 496 -20.86 -7.80 -35.48
N ARG A 497 -21.99 -7.14 -35.24
CA ARG A 497 -23.31 -7.79 -35.28
C ARG A 497 -23.54 -8.25 -36.72
N GLY A 498 -23.05 -9.43 -37.08
CA GLY A 498 -23.17 -9.93 -38.43
C GLY A 498 -22.44 -11.23 -38.64
N GLN A 499 -23.20 -12.26 -38.98
CA GLN A 499 -22.75 -13.38 -39.81
C GLN A 499 -21.86 -14.46 -39.16
N SER A 500 -22.42 -15.24 -38.21
CA SER A 500 -22.15 -16.70 -38.13
C SER A 500 -23.08 -17.40 -37.14
N ALA A 501 -24.31 -17.71 -37.58
CA ALA A 501 -25.16 -18.76 -36.96
C ALA A 501 -26.42 -19.10 -37.80
N SER A 502 -26.54 -18.61 -39.05
CA SER A 502 -27.81 -18.64 -39.78
C SER A 502 -27.99 -19.83 -40.73
N GLY A 503 -26.97 -20.65 -40.97
CA GLY A 503 -27.07 -21.75 -41.96
C GLY A 503 -27.82 -23.00 -41.45
N ALA A 504 -27.64 -23.37 -40.18
CA ALA A 504 -28.14 -24.63 -39.62
C ALA A 504 -29.32 -24.46 -38.63
N ARG A 505 -29.88 -23.25 -38.49
CA ARG A 505 -30.97 -22.94 -37.55
C ARG A 505 -32.37 -23.38 -38.04
N GLY A 506 -32.49 -23.77 -39.30
CA GLY A 506 -33.79 -24.11 -39.91
C GLY A 506 -34.28 -25.54 -39.64
N MET A 507 -33.38 -26.48 -39.37
CA MET A 507 -33.70 -27.91 -39.43
C MET A 507 -34.26 -28.50 -38.11
N LEU A 508 -33.90 -27.90 -36.97
CA LEU A 508 -34.36 -28.35 -35.64
C LEU A 508 -35.58 -27.55 -35.13
N LYS A 509 -35.88 -26.40 -35.74
CA LYS A 509 -36.93 -25.50 -35.27
C LYS A 509 -38.31 -26.11 -35.48
N GLY A 510 -39.09 -26.21 -34.41
CA GLY A 510 -40.43 -26.82 -34.40
C GLY A 510 -40.43 -28.36 -34.35
N MET A 511 -39.26 -28.99 -34.23
CA MET A 511 -39.15 -30.43 -34.02
C MET A 511 -39.73 -30.82 -32.67
N ARG A 512 -40.50 -31.91 -32.63
CA ARG A 512 -41.00 -32.47 -31.36
C ARG A 512 -40.03 -33.50 -30.80
N VAL A 513 -39.51 -33.25 -29.61
CA VAL A 513 -38.51 -34.12 -28.95
C VAL A 513 -39.02 -34.55 -27.60
N LEU A 514 -38.87 -35.84 -27.29
CA LEU A 514 -39.10 -36.38 -25.95
C LEU A 514 -37.76 -36.55 -25.25
N ALA A 515 -37.53 -35.87 -24.13
CA ALA A 515 -36.33 -36.02 -23.31
C ALA A 515 -36.68 -36.73 -22.00
N VAL A 516 -36.00 -37.82 -21.67
CA VAL A 516 -36.30 -38.66 -20.51
C VAL A 516 -35.04 -38.79 -19.65
N ASP A 517 -35.10 -38.32 -18.42
CA ASP A 517 -34.00 -38.38 -17.45
C ASP A 517 -34.60 -38.37 -16.04
N ASP A 518 -34.09 -39.18 -15.11
CA ASP A 518 -34.61 -39.27 -13.74
C ASP A 518 -34.16 -38.08 -12.87
N ASN A 519 -33.03 -37.44 -13.23
CA ASN A 519 -32.52 -36.27 -12.55
C ASN A 519 -33.26 -34.99 -12.99
N ARG A 520 -33.85 -34.30 -12.01
CA ARG A 520 -34.63 -33.07 -12.23
C ARG A 520 -33.80 -31.94 -12.85
N ILE A 521 -32.54 -31.80 -12.48
CA ILE A 521 -31.66 -30.75 -12.99
C ILE A 521 -31.31 -31.06 -14.46
N ASN A 522 -30.92 -32.29 -14.78
CA ASN A 522 -30.66 -32.71 -16.16
C ASN A 522 -31.88 -32.47 -17.06
N ARG A 523 -33.09 -32.85 -16.62
CA ARG A 523 -34.33 -32.57 -17.38
C ARG A 523 -34.50 -31.09 -17.69
N ARG A 524 -34.27 -30.21 -16.70
CA ARG A 524 -34.38 -28.76 -16.86
C ARG A 524 -33.33 -28.23 -17.84
N VAL A 525 -32.06 -28.61 -17.65
CA VAL A 525 -30.94 -28.17 -18.49
C VAL A 525 -31.10 -28.62 -19.94
N VAL A 526 -31.47 -29.88 -20.18
CA VAL A 526 -31.73 -30.40 -21.53
C VAL A 526 -32.93 -29.69 -22.16
N ALA A 527 -34.01 -29.44 -21.42
CA ALA A 527 -35.16 -28.68 -21.92
C ALA A 527 -34.79 -27.25 -22.32
N GLU A 528 -33.98 -26.56 -21.53
CA GLU A 528 -33.48 -25.21 -21.83
C GLU A 528 -32.58 -25.21 -23.09
N MET A 529 -31.69 -26.20 -23.23
CA MET A 529 -30.86 -26.36 -24.43
C MET A 529 -31.69 -26.60 -25.69
N LEU A 530 -32.71 -27.47 -25.62
CA LEU A 530 -33.62 -27.74 -26.72
C LEU A 530 -34.48 -26.52 -27.08
N ALA A 531 -35.02 -25.82 -26.08
CA ALA A 531 -35.79 -24.60 -26.28
C ALA A 531 -34.96 -23.50 -26.97
N ALA A 532 -33.66 -23.39 -26.65
CA ALA A 532 -32.74 -22.45 -27.27
C ALA A 532 -32.44 -22.76 -28.76
N GLU A 533 -32.67 -23.99 -29.21
CA GLU A 533 -32.64 -24.40 -30.63
C GLU A 533 -34.03 -24.28 -31.32
N GLY A 534 -35.07 -23.86 -30.58
CA GLY A 534 -36.44 -23.72 -31.07
C GLY A 534 -37.20 -25.03 -31.21
N VAL A 535 -36.81 -26.07 -30.45
CA VAL A 535 -37.42 -27.40 -30.41
C VAL A 535 -38.63 -27.40 -29.45
N ASP A 536 -39.72 -28.08 -29.83
CA ASP A 536 -40.86 -28.39 -28.95
C ASP A 536 -40.52 -29.63 -28.10
N ALA A 537 -39.86 -29.41 -26.96
CA ALA A 537 -39.40 -30.47 -26.09
C ALA A 537 -40.43 -30.79 -24.99
N GLN A 538 -40.79 -32.06 -24.84
CA GLN A 538 -41.48 -32.58 -23.66
C GLN A 538 -40.52 -33.41 -22.82
N VAL A 539 -40.58 -33.24 -21.51
CA VAL A 539 -39.71 -33.96 -20.56
C VAL A 539 -40.49 -35.02 -19.78
N ALA A 540 -39.85 -36.15 -19.51
CA ALA A 540 -40.37 -37.21 -18.64
C ALA A 540 -39.33 -37.58 -17.58
N GLU A 541 -39.80 -37.88 -16.37
CA GLU A 541 -38.98 -38.27 -15.21
C GLU A 541 -38.71 -39.77 -15.12
N SER A 542 -39.37 -40.58 -15.95
CA SER A 542 -39.20 -42.03 -15.95
C SER A 542 -39.69 -42.66 -17.25
N GLY A 543 -39.23 -43.89 -17.53
CA GLY A 543 -39.69 -44.66 -18.69
C GLY A 543 -41.21 -44.87 -18.77
N PRO A 544 -41.93 -45.21 -17.68
CA PRO A 544 -43.39 -45.30 -17.71
C PRO A 544 -44.10 -44.00 -18.09
N GLN A 545 -43.62 -42.84 -17.60
CA GLN A 545 -44.17 -41.55 -17.99
C GLN A 545 -43.89 -41.22 -19.45
N ALA A 546 -42.70 -41.58 -19.95
CA ALA A 546 -42.35 -41.42 -21.36
C ALA A 546 -43.27 -42.23 -22.29
N LEU A 547 -43.61 -43.46 -21.91
CA LEU A 547 -44.56 -44.30 -22.66
C LEU A 547 -45.99 -43.71 -22.67
N GLU A 548 -46.44 -43.11 -21.58
CA GLU A 548 -47.73 -42.42 -21.52
C GLU A 548 -47.75 -41.18 -22.43
N LEU A 549 -46.64 -40.41 -22.47
CA LEU A 549 -46.50 -39.27 -23.39
C LEU A 549 -46.47 -39.71 -24.86
N LEU A 550 -45.77 -40.80 -25.17
CA LEU A 550 -45.78 -41.39 -26.52
C LEU A 550 -47.19 -41.80 -26.95
N ARG A 551 -47.94 -42.46 -26.06
CA ARG A 551 -49.34 -42.85 -26.32
C ARG A 551 -50.24 -41.63 -26.56
N ARG A 552 -50.10 -40.57 -25.75
CA ARG A 552 -50.85 -39.31 -25.95
C ARG A 552 -50.48 -38.63 -27.26
N ALA A 553 -49.19 -38.58 -27.61
CA ALA A 553 -48.71 -37.98 -28.84
C ALA A 553 -49.26 -38.69 -30.09
N GLU A 554 -49.41 -40.02 -30.04
CA GLU A 554 -50.03 -40.80 -31.11
C GLU A 554 -51.55 -40.53 -31.21
N LEU A 555 -52.27 -40.50 -30.08
CA LEU A 555 -53.70 -40.14 -30.03
C LEU A 555 -53.96 -38.72 -30.58
N GLU A 556 -53.04 -37.79 -30.31
CA GLU A 556 -53.09 -36.40 -30.81
C GLU A 556 -52.60 -36.26 -32.27
N GLN A 557 -52.17 -37.35 -32.92
CA GLN A 557 -51.53 -37.35 -34.25
C GLN A 557 -50.32 -36.40 -34.37
N ARG A 558 -49.61 -36.19 -33.26
CA ARG A 558 -48.42 -35.33 -33.16
C ARG A 558 -47.24 -36.11 -32.58
N PRO A 559 -46.74 -37.13 -33.31
CA PRO A 559 -45.69 -38.02 -32.83
C PRO A 559 -44.37 -37.27 -32.60
N PHE A 560 -43.57 -37.79 -31.68
CA PHE A 560 -42.21 -37.31 -31.47
C PHE A 560 -41.32 -37.75 -32.64
N GLN A 561 -40.38 -36.89 -33.03
CA GLN A 561 -39.43 -37.16 -34.11
C GLN A 561 -38.11 -37.72 -33.57
N LEU A 562 -37.75 -37.34 -32.34
CA LEU A 562 -36.55 -37.79 -31.64
C LEU A 562 -36.90 -38.06 -30.17
N ALA A 563 -36.37 -39.15 -29.62
CA ALA A 563 -36.39 -39.46 -28.20
C ALA A 563 -34.95 -39.46 -27.66
N ILE A 564 -34.66 -38.60 -26.69
CA ILE A 564 -33.38 -38.51 -25.98
C ILE A 564 -33.57 -39.19 -24.63
N LEU A 565 -32.90 -40.32 -24.42
CA LEU A 565 -33.13 -41.19 -23.26
C LEU A 565 -31.87 -41.26 -22.40
N ASP A 566 -32.02 -41.08 -21.10
CA ASP A 566 -30.96 -41.38 -20.16
C ASP A 566 -30.73 -42.89 -20.03
N ALA A 567 -29.48 -43.33 -20.17
CA ALA A 567 -29.09 -44.72 -20.08
C ALA A 567 -29.38 -45.32 -18.71
N GLN A 568 -29.24 -44.54 -17.65
CA GLN A 568 -29.35 -45.01 -16.28
C GLN A 568 -30.54 -44.35 -15.60
N MET A 569 -31.67 -45.06 -15.53
CA MET A 569 -32.84 -44.62 -14.79
C MET A 569 -33.33 -45.73 -13.84
N PRO A 570 -33.87 -45.39 -12.66
CA PRO A 570 -34.41 -46.38 -11.73
C PRO A 570 -35.58 -47.16 -12.32
N GLY A 571 -35.57 -48.48 -12.12
CA GLY A 571 -36.63 -49.38 -12.59
C GLY A 571 -36.54 -49.67 -14.09
N MET A 572 -37.03 -48.74 -14.92
CA MET A 572 -36.96 -48.85 -16.39
C MET A 572 -35.85 -47.94 -16.92
N ASP A 573 -34.69 -48.53 -17.20
CA ASP A 573 -33.53 -47.87 -17.79
C ASP A 573 -33.77 -47.44 -19.26
N GLY A 574 -32.92 -46.57 -19.78
CA GLY A 574 -33.08 -46.03 -21.14
C GLY A 574 -33.01 -47.10 -22.23
N PHE A 575 -32.27 -48.18 -22.01
CA PHE A 575 -32.17 -49.29 -22.96
C PHE A 575 -33.47 -50.11 -23.01
N MET A 576 -34.06 -50.42 -21.85
CA MET A 576 -35.37 -51.07 -21.75
C MET A 576 -36.47 -50.22 -22.37
N LEU A 577 -36.42 -48.90 -22.16
CA LEU A 577 -37.34 -47.97 -22.79
C LEU A 577 -37.17 -47.94 -24.32
N ALA A 578 -35.92 -47.87 -24.82
CA ALA A 578 -35.61 -47.91 -26.24
C ALA A 578 -36.09 -49.21 -26.89
N GLU A 579 -35.85 -50.36 -26.25
CA GLU A 579 -36.36 -51.67 -26.68
C GLU A 579 -37.89 -51.65 -26.82
N ARG A 580 -38.60 -51.05 -25.86
CA ARG A 580 -40.05 -50.94 -25.92
C ARG A 580 -40.52 -50.03 -27.06
N ILE A 581 -39.85 -48.89 -27.26
CA ILE A 581 -40.06 -47.93 -28.37
C ILE A 581 -39.88 -48.58 -29.74
N LEU A 582 -38.91 -49.48 -29.86
CA LEU A 582 -38.59 -50.12 -31.12
C LEU A 582 -39.45 -51.38 -31.41
N GLN A 583 -39.90 -52.09 -30.37
CA GLN A 583 -40.71 -53.31 -30.51
C GLN A 583 -42.19 -53.03 -30.76
N ASP A 584 -42.73 -51.91 -30.28
CA ASP A 584 -44.15 -51.59 -30.43
C ASP A 584 -44.44 -50.96 -31.81
N GLU A 585 -45.22 -51.66 -32.64
CA GLU A 585 -45.61 -51.20 -33.98
C GLU A 585 -46.70 -50.12 -33.95
N GLN A 586 -47.28 -49.85 -32.77
CA GLN A 586 -48.35 -48.86 -32.61
C GLN A 586 -47.88 -47.40 -32.76
N TRP A 587 -46.57 -47.15 -32.80
CA TRP A 587 -46.00 -45.80 -32.75
C TRP A 587 -45.27 -45.45 -34.04
N ARG A 588 -45.39 -44.20 -34.49
CA ARG A 588 -44.40 -43.66 -35.43
C ARG A 588 -43.05 -43.56 -34.72
N ARG A 589 -42.15 -44.49 -35.04
CA ARG A 589 -40.85 -44.66 -34.36
C ARG A 589 -40.04 -43.36 -34.40
N PRO A 590 -39.82 -42.70 -33.24
CA PRO A 590 -38.87 -41.60 -33.18
C PRO A 590 -37.45 -42.14 -33.39
N VAL A 591 -36.55 -41.29 -33.87
CA VAL A 591 -35.13 -41.60 -33.79
C VAL A 591 -34.74 -41.64 -32.31
N VAL A 592 -34.02 -42.68 -31.86
CA VAL A 592 -33.59 -42.80 -30.47
C VAL A 592 -32.14 -42.36 -30.33
N MET A 593 -31.88 -41.52 -29.33
CA MET A 593 -30.55 -41.08 -28.90
C MET A 593 -30.37 -41.40 -27.42
N MET A 594 -29.19 -41.88 -27.04
CA MET A 594 -28.87 -42.21 -25.65
C MET A 594 -27.94 -41.18 -25.01
N LEU A 595 -28.23 -40.77 -23.78
CA LEU A 595 -27.32 -40.04 -22.90
C LEU A 595 -26.71 -41.06 -21.93
N SER A 596 -25.38 -41.23 -21.90
CA SER A 596 -24.72 -42.20 -21.00
C SER A 596 -23.64 -41.53 -20.16
N SER A 597 -23.50 -41.99 -18.92
CA SER A 597 -22.61 -41.40 -17.93
C SER A 597 -21.16 -41.81 -18.10
N SER A 598 -20.74 -42.97 -18.65
CA SER A 598 -19.28 -43.19 -18.85
C SER A 598 -18.85 -44.38 -19.69
N ASP A 599 -19.57 -45.49 -19.71
CA ASP A 599 -18.98 -46.71 -20.24
C ASP A 599 -19.29 -46.86 -21.73
N LEU A 600 -18.72 -45.96 -22.55
CA LEU A 600 -18.77 -46.10 -24.01
C LEU A 600 -18.43 -47.53 -24.44
N ARG A 601 -17.49 -48.21 -23.77
CA ARG A 601 -17.12 -49.58 -24.12
C ARG A 601 -18.16 -50.64 -23.76
N SER A 602 -18.89 -50.53 -22.66
CA SER A 602 -19.94 -51.51 -22.30
C SER A 602 -21.24 -51.27 -23.04
N ASP A 603 -21.55 -50.01 -23.34
CA ASP A 603 -22.86 -49.60 -23.83
C ASP A 603 -22.95 -49.56 -25.36
N ILE A 604 -21.83 -49.34 -26.07
CA ILE A 604 -21.79 -49.34 -27.54
C ILE A 604 -22.34 -50.63 -28.17
N PRO A 605 -22.02 -51.85 -27.68
CA PRO A 605 -22.61 -53.08 -28.21
C PRO A 605 -24.14 -53.09 -28.10
N ARG A 606 -24.70 -52.61 -26.98
CA ARG A 606 -26.14 -52.57 -26.72
C ARG A 606 -26.83 -51.52 -27.58
N CYS A 607 -26.22 -50.33 -27.74
CA CYS A 607 -26.69 -49.31 -28.68
C CYS A 607 -26.75 -49.82 -30.12
N ARG A 608 -25.72 -50.56 -30.58
CA ARG A 608 -25.69 -51.13 -31.94
C ARG A 608 -26.76 -52.19 -32.15
N GLN A 609 -26.99 -53.07 -31.18
CA GLN A 609 -28.04 -54.08 -31.26
C GLN A 609 -29.44 -53.49 -31.39
N LEU A 610 -29.67 -52.33 -30.77
CA LEU A 610 -30.95 -51.62 -30.79
C LEU A 610 -31.06 -50.61 -31.96
N GLY A 611 -30.07 -50.53 -32.85
CA GLY A 611 -30.10 -49.57 -33.96
C GLY A 611 -30.04 -48.11 -33.51
N ILE A 612 -29.52 -47.83 -32.31
CA ILE A 612 -29.37 -46.47 -31.78
C ILE A 612 -28.17 -45.82 -32.48
N VAL A 613 -28.45 -44.80 -33.29
CA VAL A 613 -27.48 -44.18 -34.20
C VAL A 613 -26.53 -43.22 -33.48
N CYS A 614 -26.98 -42.56 -32.42
CA CYS A 614 -26.21 -41.52 -31.71
C CYS A 614 -26.26 -41.71 -30.19
N HIS A 615 -25.10 -41.52 -29.55
CA HIS A 615 -24.95 -41.49 -28.09
C HIS A 615 -24.13 -40.26 -27.67
N VAL A 616 -24.46 -39.68 -26.53
CA VAL A 616 -23.79 -38.49 -25.97
C VAL A 616 -23.37 -38.78 -24.53
N THR A 617 -22.14 -38.43 -24.20
CA THR A 617 -21.64 -38.52 -22.82
C THR A 617 -22.12 -37.35 -21.98
N LYS A 618 -22.57 -37.62 -20.76
CA LYS A 618 -22.77 -36.57 -19.76
C LYS A 618 -21.40 -36.00 -19.32
N PRO A 619 -21.28 -34.71 -18.92
CA PRO A 619 -22.29 -33.67 -19.04
C PRO A 619 -22.59 -33.34 -20.50
N VAL A 620 -23.87 -33.18 -20.81
CA VAL A 620 -24.33 -32.83 -22.16
C VAL A 620 -24.09 -31.34 -22.40
N SER A 621 -23.23 -31.01 -23.37
CA SER A 621 -23.07 -29.62 -23.82
C SER A 621 -24.04 -29.28 -24.95
N ARG A 622 -24.48 -28.02 -25.03
CA ARG A 622 -25.41 -27.56 -26.07
C ARG A 622 -24.91 -27.89 -27.49
N THR A 623 -23.62 -27.70 -27.75
CA THR A 623 -23.00 -27.99 -29.04
C THR A 623 -23.00 -29.49 -29.33
N ALA A 624 -22.60 -30.32 -28.36
CA ALA A 624 -22.58 -31.77 -28.53
C ALA A 624 -23.98 -32.35 -28.74
N LEU A 625 -24.98 -31.84 -28.00
CA LEU A 625 -26.37 -32.23 -28.16
C LEU A 625 -26.87 -31.89 -29.57
N ARG A 626 -26.69 -30.64 -30.00
CA ARG A 626 -27.12 -30.17 -31.31
C ARG A 626 -26.49 -30.98 -32.45
N GLU A 627 -25.18 -31.18 -32.42
CA GLU A 627 -24.48 -31.98 -33.44
C GLU A 627 -24.98 -33.42 -33.47
N SER A 628 -25.24 -34.01 -32.30
CA SER A 628 -25.74 -35.37 -32.20
C SER A 628 -27.16 -35.48 -32.74
N MET A 629 -28.00 -34.46 -32.50
CA MET A 629 -29.35 -34.40 -33.07
C MET A 629 -29.31 -34.32 -34.59
N LEU A 630 -28.47 -33.43 -35.14
CA LEU A 630 -28.31 -33.30 -36.58
C LEU A 630 -27.78 -34.58 -37.23
N ARG A 631 -26.86 -35.30 -36.57
CA ARG A 631 -26.38 -36.61 -37.03
C ARG A 631 -27.46 -37.68 -36.95
N ALA A 632 -28.26 -37.70 -35.89
CA ALA A 632 -29.35 -38.67 -35.73
C ALA A 632 -30.45 -38.49 -36.79
N LEU A 633 -30.66 -37.26 -37.26
CA LEU A 633 -31.72 -36.90 -38.21
C LEU A 633 -31.27 -36.89 -39.68
N GLY A 634 -29.96 -36.93 -39.95
CA GLY A 634 -29.40 -36.98 -41.30
C GLY A 634 -29.16 -38.43 -41.75
N ASP A 635 -29.79 -38.84 -42.85
CA ASP A 635 -29.58 -40.15 -43.47
C ASP A 635 -28.18 -40.20 -44.13
N ALA A 636 -27.17 -40.58 -43.35
CA ALA A 636 -25.86 -40.96 -43.85
C ALA A 636 -25.44 -42.26 -43.15
N PRO A 637 -24.94 -43.28 -43.89
CA PRO A 637 -24.65 -44.59 -43.33
C PRO A 637 -23.63 -44.51 -42.20
N ALA A 638 -23.83 -45.37 -41.22
CA ALA A 638 -22.88 -45.68 -40.16
C ALA A 638 -21.55 -46.21 -40.74
N GLU A 639 -20.60 -45.31 -40.99
CA GLU A 639 -19.16 -45.57 -40.84
C GLU A 639 -18.39 -44.24 -40.80
N ARG A 640 -18.44 -43.60 -39.63
CA ARG A 640 -17.39 -42.75 -39.07
C ARG A 640 -17.68 -42.58 -37.59
N VAL A 641 -17.58 -43.71 -36.89
CA VAL A 641 -16.93 -43.66 -35.59
C VAL A 641 -15.64 -42.88 -35.81
N ALA A 642 -15.31 -41.97 -34.91
CA ALA A 642 -13.96 -41.48 -34.74
C ALA A 642 -13.02 -42.66 -34.43
N GLY A 643 -12.79 -43.54 -35.41
CA GLY A 643 -11.45 -44.02 -35.66
C GLY A 643 -10.62 -42.76 -35.78
N GLY A 644 -9.54 -42.72 -35.00
CA GLY A 644 -8.55 -41.67 -35.12
C GLY A 644 -8.36 -41.38 -36.58
N ARG A 645 -8.24 -40.10 -36.94
CA ARG A 645 -7.81 -39.71 -38.28
C ARG A 645 -6.69 -40.67 -38.63
N ASP A 646 -6.98 -41.59 -39.53
CA ASP A 646 -5.98 -42.42 -40.12
C ASP A 646 -5.21 -41.41 -40.94
N LEU A 647 -4.17 -40.86 -40.31
CA LEU A 647 -3.21 -39.98 -40.92
C LEU A 647 -2.36 -40.78 -41.92
N SER A 648 -2.82 -41.93 -42.40
CA SER A 648 -2.33 -42.60 -43.60
C SER A 648 -2.79 -41.90 -44.89
N LYS A 649 -2.86 -40.56 -44.91
CA LYS A 649 -2.31 -39.87 -46.09
C LYS A 649 -0.84 -40.27 -46.10
N SER A 650 -0.50 -41.38 -46.75
CA SER A 650 0.87 -41.84 -47.08
C SER A 650 1.92 -40.93 -46.47
N LEU A 651 2.22 -41.08 -45.17
CA LEU A 651 3.10 -40.14 -44.48
C LEU A 651 4.45 -40.33 -45.13
N ARG A 652 4.89 -39.31 -45.86
CA ARG A 652 6.22 -39.28 -46.42
C ARG A 652 7.17 -39.43 -45.23
N GLN A 653 8.01 -40.46 -45.26
CA GLN A 653 9.02 -40.65 -44.24
C GLN A 653 10.04 -39.50 -44.34
N LEU A 654 9.92 -38.54 -43.43
CA LEU A 654 10.85 -37.42 -43.29
C LEU A 654 12.15 -37.86 -42.60
N SER A 655 13.27 -37.30 -43.06
CA SER A 655 14.58 -37.38 -42.41
C SER A 655 14.76 -36.16 -41.53
N ILE A 656 14.78 -36.34 -40.21
CA ILE A 656 14.80 -35.28 -39.21
C ILE A 656 16.14 -35.28 -38.48
N LEU A 657 16.78 -34.11 -38.36
CA LEU A 657 17.93 -33.91 -37.48
C LEU A 657 17.43 -33.35 -36.14
N LEU A 658 17.72 -34.03 -35.04
CA LEU A 658 17.38 -33.58 -33.69
C LEU A 658 18.67 -33.19 -32.95
N ALA A 659 18.85 -31.89 -32.70
CA ALA A 659 19.93 -31.36 -31.89
C ALA A 659 19.41 -31.05 -30.48
N GLU A 660 19.82 -31.85 -29.51
CA GLU A 660 19.36 -31.80 -28.11
C GLU A 660 20.50 -32.33 -27.23
N ASP A 661 20.81 -31.68 -26.12
CA ASP A 661 21.90 -32.12 -25.22
C ASP A 661 21.44 -33.12 -24.15
N ASN A 662 20.15 -33.11 -23.82
CA ASN A 662 19.57 -33.99 -22.82
C ASN A 662 19.12 -35.34 -23.40
N PHE A 663 19.80 -36.42 -22.99
CA PHE A 663 19.51 -37.80 -23.40
C PHE A 663 18.03 -38.22 -23.22
N VAL A 664 17.34 -37.73 -22.18
CA VAL A 664 15.93 -38.06 -21.94
C VAL A 664 15.02 -37.42 -22.98
N ASN A 665 15.27 -36.14 -23.30
CA ASN A 665 14.54 -35.42 -24.34
C ASN A 665 14.82 -36.01 -25.73
N GLN A 666 16.08 -36.37 -26.01
CA GLN A 666 16.47 -37.07 -27.23
C GLN A 666 15.65 -38.36 -27.40
N LYS A 667 15.64 -39.22 -26.38
CA LYS A 667 14.96 -40.52 -26.44
C LYS A 667 13.45 -40.38 -26.59
N LEU A 668 12.83 -39.40 -25.92
CA LEU A 668 11.41 -39.12 -26.05
C LEU A 668 11.05 -38.64 -27.48
N ALA A 669 11.75 -37.62 -27.98
CA ALA A 669 11.50 -37.07 -29.31
C ALA A 669 11.74 -38.11 -30.42
N VAL A 670 12.83 -38.88 -30.32
CA VAL A 670 13.13 -39.99 -31.24
C VAL A 670 12.00 -41.01 -31.21
N THR A 671 11.58 -41.48 -30.03
CA THR A 671 10.51 -42.48 -29.94
C THR A 671 9.20 -41.96 -30.54
N LEU A 672 8.84 -40.71 -30.26
CA LEU A 672 7.61 -40.11 -30.79
C LEU A 672 7.64 -40.00 -32.32
N LEU A 673 8.76 -39.54 -32.89
CA LEU A 673 8.91 -39.33 -34.33
C LEU A 673 9.10 -40.64 -35.12
N GLU A 674 9.82 -41.62 -34.56
CA GLU A 674 9.96 -42.95 -35.15
C GLU A 674 8.63 -43.74 -35.11
N LYS A 675 7.86 -43.64 -34.02
CA LYS A 675 6.49 -44.18 -33.93
C LYS A 675 5.55 -43.57 -34.97
N ARG A 676 5.82 -42.32 -35.38
CA ARG A 676 5.12 -41.60 -36.45
C ARG A 676 5.62 -41.98 -37.86
N GLY A 677 6.68 -42.80 -37.96
CA GLY A 677 7.24 -43.31 -39.21
C GLY A 677 8.41 -42.50 -39.78
N HIS A 678 8.90 -41.48 -39.08
CA HIS A 678 10.03 -40.65 -39.51
C HIS A 678 11.38 -41.29 -39.15
N ARG A 679 12.45 -40.84 -39.81
CA ARG A 679 13.84 -41.24 -39.49
C ARG A 679 14.52 -40.09 -38.77
N VAL A 680 15.03 -40.31 -37.56
CA VAL A 680 15.68 -39.27 -36.76
C VAL A 680 17.18 -39.53 -36.67
N THR A 681 18.00 -38.49 -36.90
CA THR A 681 19.44 -38.48 -36.60
C THR A 681 19.67 -37.54 -35.42
N ILE A 682 20.44 -37.96 -34.42
CA ILE A 682 20.67 -37.21 -33.19
C ILE A 682 22.00 -36.46 -33.30
N ALA A 683 22.03 -35.21 -32.83
CA ALA A 683 23.22 -34.42 -32.54
C ALA A 683 23.18 -33.99 -31.06
N GLY A 684 24.26 -34.20 -30.32
CA GLY A 684 24.36 -33.90 -28.89
C GLY A 684 24.63 -32.43 -28.55
N ASN A 685 25.01 -31.62 -29.54
CA ASN A 685 25.27 -30.19 -29.38
C ASN A 685 25.11 -29.46 -30.74
N GLY A 686 25.22 -28.12 -30.74
CA GLY A 686 25.10 -27.33 -31.96
C GLY A 686 26.19 -27.58 -33.00
N ARG A 687 27.40 -27.99 -32.59
CA ARG A 687 28.52 -28.26 -33.50
C ARG A 687 28.24 -29.53 -34.32
N GLU A 688 27.87 -30.61 -33.65
CA GLU A 688 27.46 -31.86 -34.28
C GLU A 688 26.25 -31.66 -35.21
N ALA A 689 25.34 -30.75 -34.85
CA ALA A 689 24.20 -30.42 -35.69
C ALA A 689 24.62 -29.75 -37.01
N VAL A 690 25.57 -28.81 -36.96
CA VAL A 690 26.14 -28.17 -38.17
C VAL A 690 26.88 -29.21 -39.03
N GLU A 691 27.73 -30.04 -38.42
CA GLU A 691 28.47 -31.10 -39.13
C GLU A 691 27.52 -32.13 -39.78
N ALA A 692 26.45 -32.50 -39.09
CA ALA A 692 25.42 -33.40 -39.63
C ALA A 692 24.68 -32.76 -40.81
N ALA A 693 24.30 -31.49 -40.70
CA ALA A 693 23.65 -30.72 -41.77
C ALA A 693 24.57 -30.50 -42.98
N GLU A 694 25.88 -30.42 -42.78
CA GLU A 694 26.90 -30.43 -43.84
C GLU A 694 26.98 -31.79 -44.55
N ALA A 695 26.98 -32.88 -43.79
CA ALA A 695 27.19 -34.21 -44.32
C ALA A 695 25.96 -34.78 -45.05
N LYS A 696 24.74 -34.42 -44.63
CA LYS A 696 23.49 -35.00 -45.14
C LYS A 696 22.39 -33.95 -45.23
N ARG A 697 21.50 -34.11 -46.22
CA ARG A 697 20.27 -33.30 -46.30
C ARG A 697 19.19 -33.90 -45.40
N PHE A 698 18.51 -33.03 -44.66
CA PHE A 698 17.37 -33.34 -43.83
C PHE A 698 16.14 -32.60 -44.35
N ASP A 699 14.95 -33.14 -44.09
CA ASP A 699 13.69 -32.49 -44.43
C ASP A 699 13.30 -31.45 -43.36
N VAL A 700 13.68 -31.66 -42.09
CA VAL A 700 13.46 -30.74 -40.96
C VAL A 700 14.60 -30.87 -39.94
N VAL A 701 15.04 -29.76 -39.35
CA VAL A 701 15.95 -29.72 -38.20
C VAL A 701 15.18 -29.26 -36.96
N LEU A 702 15.19 -30.07 -35.91
CA LEU A 702 14.74 -29.69 -34.57
C LEU A 702 15.97 -29.24 -33.76
N MET A 703 16.04 -27.97 -33.41
CA MET A 703 17.23 -27.35 -32.82
C MET A 703 16.95 -26.85 -31.41
N ASP A 704 17.55 -27.47 -30.40
CA ASP A 704 17.54 -26.91 -29.05
C ASP A 704 18.31 -25.59 -29.00
N VAL A 705 17.69 -24.59 -28.37
CA VAL A 705 18.25 -23.25 -28.30
C VAL A 705 19.43 -23.20 -27.31
N GLN A 706 19.36 -23.96 -26.23
CA GLN A 706 20.34 -23.94 -25.15
C GLN A 706 21.10 -25.26 -25.11
N MET A 707 22.27 -25.31 -25.76
CA MET A 707 23.16 -26.47 -25.76
C MET A 707 24.59 -26.05 -25.38
N PRO A 708 25.38 -26.92 -24.75
CA PRO A 708 26.79 -26.69 -24.48
C PRO A 708 27.63 -26.66 -25.78
N GLU A 709 28.84 -26.08 -25.68
CA GLU A 709 29.82 -25.89 -26.78
C GLU A 709 29.39 -24.92 -27.89
N MET A 710 28.26 -25.20 -28.54
CA MET A 710 27.63 -24.34 -29.54
C MET A 710 26.13 -24.33 -29.29
N ASP A 711 25.59 -23.13 -29.05
CA ASP A 711 24.16 -22.93 -28.84
C ASP A 711 23.37 -23.02 -30.15
N GLY A 712 22.05 -23.24 -30.04
CA GLY A 712 21.18 -23.39 -31.21
C GLY A 712 21.11 -22.14 -32.07
N TRP A 713 21.37 -20.96 -31.50
CA TRP A 713 21.46 -19.69 -32.24
C TRP A 713 22.65 -19.69 -33.20
N THR A 714 23.85 -19.94 -32.67
CA THR A 714 25.09 -19.97 -33.44
C THR A 714 25.07 -21.11 -34.47
N ALA A 715 24.51 -22.26 -34.10
CA ALA A 715 24.32 -23.39 -35.01
C ALA A 715 23.38 -23.02 -36.18
N THR A 716 22.27 -22.35 -35.91
CA THR A 716 21.33 -21.89 -36.94
C THR A 716 22.00 -20.90 -37.88
N GLU A 717 22.73 -19.91 -37.36
CA GLU A 717 23.46 -18.96 -38.21
C GLU A 717 24.51 -19.63 -39.11
N ALA A 718 25.21 -20.64 -38.59
CA ALA A 718 26.18 -21.42 -39.35
C ALA A 718 25.52 -22.19 -40.48
N ILE A 719 24.41 -22.90 -40.20
CA ILE A 719 23.63 -23.63 -41.21
C ILE A 719 23.10 -22.65 -42.27
N ARG A 720 22.54 -21.50 -41.88
CA ARG A 720 22.04 -20.49 -42.83
C ARG A 720 23.13 -19.90 -43.73
N LYS A 721 24.33 -19.64 -43.22
CA LYS A 721 25.47 -19.19 -44.04
C LYS A 721 25.88 -20.24 -45.08
N GLN A 722 25.79 -21.52 -44.74
CA GLN A 722 26.13 -22.61 -45.64
C GLN A 722 25.07 -22.82 -46.74
N GLU A 723 23.79 -22.58 -46.43
CA GLU A 723 22.69 -22.67 -47.41
C GLU A 723 22.81 -21.63 -48.54
N GLN A 724 23.42 -20.47 -48.27
CA GLN A 724 23.66 -19.42 -49.27
C GLN A 724 24.53 -19.90 -50.45
N GLY A 725 25.34 -20.95 -50.27
CA GLY A 725 26.16 -21.55 -51.33
C GLY A 725 25.58 -22.79 -52.01
N SER A 726 24.55 -23.43 -51.44
CA SER A 726 24.10 -24.79 -51.83
C SER A 726 22.64 -24.89 -52.32
N GLY A 727 21.91 -23.78 -52.31
CA GLY A 727 20.63 -23.60 -53.01
C GLY A 727 19.42 -24.35 -52.43
N GLY A 728 19.53 -24.93 -51.23
CA GLY A 728 18.40 -25.56 -50.54
C GLY A 728 18.30 -25.10 -49.09
N ARG A 729 17.15 -24.54 -48.72
CA ARG A 729 16.85 -24.12 -47.34
C ARG A 729 16.17 -25.27 -46.61
N VAL A 730 16.75 -25.77 -45.51
CA VAL A 730 16.10 -26.72 -44.62
C VAL A 730 15.28 -25.98 -43.55
N PRO A 731 14.03 -26.37 -43.29
CA PRO A 731 13.26 -25.86 -42.17
C PRO A 731 13.96 -26.14 -40.82
N ILE A 732 14.18 -25.10 -40.01
CA ILE A 732 14.76 -25.21 -38.66
C ILE A 732 13.70 -24.80 -37.63
N LEU A 733 13.26 -25.74 -36.80
CA LEU A 733 12.32 -25.51 -35.71
C LEU A 733 13.05 -25.44 -34.37
N ALA A 734 12.91 -24.32 -33.68
CA ALA A 734 13.49 -24.10 -32.36
C ALA A 734 12.82 -24.97 -31.29
N LEU A 735 13.58 -25.63 -30.43
CA LEU A 735 13.04 -26.27 -29.24
C LEU A 735 13.25 -25.33 -28.04
N THR A 736 12.16 -24.85 -27.45
CA THR A 736 12.22 -23.82 -26.39
C THR A 736 11.43 -24.23 -25.14
N ALA A 737 11.93 -23.88 -23.96
CA ALA A 737 11.24 -24.10 -22.69
C ALA A 737 10.10 -23.10 -22.42
N HIS A 738 9.99 -21.99 -23.18
CA HIS A 738 9.00 -20.93 -22.97
C HIS A 738 8.45 -20.40 -24.31
N ALA A 739 7.12 -20.42 -24.47
CA ALA A 739 6.40 -19.86 -25.61
C ALA A 739 5.92 -18.43 -25.30
N MET A 740 6.84 -17.50 -25.07
CA MET A 740 6.51 -16.06 -24.99
C MET A 740 6.76 -15.38 -26.36
N LYS A 741 5.89 -14.41 -26.74
CA LYS A 741 5.97 -13.67 -28.01
C LYS A 741 7.34 -13.03 -28.30
N ASP A 742 8.05 -12.58 -27.26
CA ASP A 742 9.38 -11.98 -27.42
C ASP A 742 10.46 -13.01 -27.82
N TYR A 743 10.27 -14.28 -27.44
CA TYR A 743 11.16 -15.37 -27.82
C TYR A 743 10.93 -15.81 -29.27
N GLU A 744 9.67 -15.80 -29.70
CA GLU A 744 9.26 -16.10 -31.08
C GLU A 744 9.90 -15.14 -32.08
N ASN A 745 9.87 -13.84 -31.80
CA ASN A 745 10.53 -12.82 -32.64
C ASN A 745 12.04 -13.04 -32.75
N ARG A 746 12.69 -13.51 -31.67
CA ARG A 746 14.13 -13.82 -31.67
C ARG A 746 14.46 -15.06 -32.49
N CYS A 747 13.63 -16.11 -32.41
CA CYS A 747 13.75 -17.32 -33.24
C CYS A 747 13.72 -16.98 -34.73
N TYR A 748 12.75 -16.18 -35.16
CA TYR A 748 12.66 -15.74 -36.55
C TYR A 748 13.81 -14.83 -36.97
N ALA A 749 14.26 -13.91 -36.10
CA ALA A 749 15.38 -13.02 -36.40
C ALA A 749 16.71 -13.78 -36.58
N ALA A 750 16.91 -14.90 -35.88
CA ALA A 750 18.07 -15.78 -36.06
C ALA A 750 17.97 -16.70 -37.29
N GLY A 751 16.85 -16.65 -38.01
CA GLY A 751 16.62 -17.43 -39.23
C GLY A 751 16.00 -18.80 -38.98
N MET A 752 15.37 -19.07 -37.83
CA MET A 752 14.55 -20.27 -37.61
C MET A 752 13.16 -20.10 -38.24
N ASP A 753 12.52 -21.19 -38.67
CA ASP A 753 11.24 -21.16 -39.40
C ASP A 753 10.02 -21.47 -38.51
N GLY A 754 10.25 -21.86 -37.26
CA GLY A 754 9.20 -22.09 -36.28
C GLY A 754 9.76 -22.55 -34.95
N PHE A 755 8.88 -22.96 -34.04
CA PHE A 755 9.27 -23.45 -32.73
C PHE A 755 8.34 -24.56 -32.22
N VAL A 756 8.87 -25.39 -31.34
CA VAL A 756 8.14 -26.40 -30.57
C VAL A 756 8.47 -26.20 -29.10
N SER A 757 7.45 -26.06 -28.27
CA SER A 757 7.63 -25.94 -26.83
C SER A 757 8.01 -27.27 -26.19
N LYS A 758 9.01 -27.25 -25.33
CA LYS A 758 9.37 -28.32 -24.40
C LYS A 758 8.56 -28.19 -23.10
N PRO A 759 8.03 -29.28 -22.53
CA PRO A 759 8.14 -30.68 -22.99
C PRO A 759 7.30 -30.95 -24.25
N PHE A 760 7.76 -31.88 -25.08
CA PHE A 760 7.10 -32.22 -26.35
C PHE A 760 5.70 -32.79 -26.10
N GLN A 761 4.68 -32.10 -26.58
CA GLN A 761 3.36 -32.70 -26.72
C GLN A 761 3.30 -33.44 -28.06
N PRO A 762 2.96 -34.75 -28.11
CA PRO A 762 3.01 -35.53 -29.34
C PRO A 762 2.26 -34.86 -30.49
N ALA A 763 1.03 -34.39 -30.25
CA ALA A 763 0.21 -33.73 -31.25
C ALA A 763 0.83 -32.43 -31.80
N GLN A 764 1.51 -31.64 -30.95
CA GLN A 764 2.15 -30.39 -31.35
C GLN A 764 3.45 -30.67 -32.13
N LEU A 765 4.25 -31.62 -31.67
CA LEU A 765 5.49 -32.03 -32.34
C LEU A 765 5.20 -32.58 -33.75
N TYR A 766 4.20 -33.46 -33.88
CA TYR A 766 3.80 -34.01 -35.19
C TYR A 766 3.34 -32.92 -36.14
N LYS A 767 2.44 -32.03 -35.67
CA LYS A 767 1.94 -30.93 -36.50
C LYS A 767 3.07 -30.01 -36.96
N ALA A 768 3.97 -29.62 -36.07
CA ALA A 768 5.05 -28.68 -36.40
C ALA A 768 6.03 -29.26 -37.44
N VAL A 769 6.45 -30.52 -37.25
CA VAL A 769 7.37 -31.20 -38.18
C VAL A 769 6.72 -31.43 -39.54
N GLU A 770 5.48 -31.90 -39.57
CA GLU A 770 4.77 -32.19 -40.82
C GLU A 770 4.46 -30.90 -41.60
N SER A 771 4.04 -29.83 -40.93
CA SER A 771 3.81 -28.52 -41.58
C SER A 771 5.10 -27.88 -42.09
N ALA A 772 6.21 -27.99 -41.35
CA ALA A 772 7.48 -27.41 -41.78
C ALA A 772 8.04 -28.09 -43.04
N ALA A 773 7.75 -29.38 -43.23
CA ALA A 773 8.23 -30.16 -44.36
C ALA A 773 7.37 -30.05 -45.64
N ASP A 774 6.17 -29.45 -45.57
CA ASP A 774 5.25 -29.34 -46.70
C ASP A 774 5.48 -28.02 -47.48
N PRO A 775 5.94 -28.05 -48.74
CA PRO A 775 6.27 -26.84 -49.50
C PRO A 775 5.07 -25.99 -49.92
N SER A 776 3.85 -26.33 -49.48
CA SER A 776 2.61 -25.65 -49.84
C SER A 776 2.22 -24.50 -48.89
N ASP A 777 2.87 -24.38 -47.72
CA ASP A 777 2.61 -23.32 -46.71
C ASP A 777 3.64 -22.18 -46.70
N SER A 778 4.61 -22.16 -47.63
CA SER A 778 5.55 -21.04 -47.78
C SER A 778 5.00 -19.98 -48.76
N VAL A 779 4.07 -19.14 -48.29
CA VAL A 779 3.69 -17.84 -48.88
C VAL A 779 3.65 -16.77 -47.79
#